data_AF-A0A9D1T1D0-F1
#
_entry.id   AF-A0A9D1T1D0-F1
#
_cell.length_a   1.000
_cell.length_b   1.000
_cell.length_c   1.000
_cell.angle_alpha   90.00
_cell.angle_beta   90.00
_cell.angle_gamma   90.00
#
_symmetry.space_group_name_H-M   'P 1'
#
loop_
_entity.id
_entity.type
_entity.pdbx_description
1 polymer ?
#
loop_
_entity_poly.entity_id
_entity_poly.type
_entity_poly.pdbx_seq_one_letter_code
_entity_poly.pdbx_strand_id
1 'polypeptide(L)'
;MTQKLISEKNLWQRLPVRWRVIFLFLALVAASYGVRHAFPMTPQLRENQKSVEVEELFVEYVWESADDVSAKILAEGKAVPENPDKNSRVNGIYVSKLLPAGRTVRIAYAEYSLETVGVPVPAVPPEASASAVAPAAPEKSVAEAAAEKAEEIYDASKRRLSSAWKNWRDGVPVRAPVLLVHGAGSDGSSLDAVARELVRVGAADRVIVPDLPGAGASEREVEDYSVEAAAGEMFELLDALGISEANVFGVGQGGGVAIYMAHRRPERVHSLALVSSVGAQEFELLGNHIVNKIVYTFHLGFFKIAQDVLPHFGLMDAGNVNKAFARMLWDSDVSELKKYLREWQGPLYLAHGKDDLVVPFVAAQYTAKLAPQAVARFVPGGHDVFLENPEKLADDYAAFLAKVAVPAEAEKLSRAAPVPAAAPFPPIEAAHGMRVLVLMLVILVCTFVAEDPTCLASGLLVAQGLIEFVPATLACLVGIFIGDSALYLIGRFFGRPVLRKAPFKWIISEQEVDRMSDWFDKNPKGFALIVSSRFIPGSRVPTFVAAGIMKLNMGKLILLFFIAAAVWTPPLILLAEKVGAGVIDKFKEWHHNAAWIVIGAIVALWLITHYVIPAFTWRGRRRHVMMRRQWTRHEFWPHFILAVPLMIHFLWQAAVHRSFTLFTLANRGLGADGGVPAGSKFEHYEKFLAEKSDPAVAAARVKTLLVPVNETLDNRWEKVLSLMEENGIAFPCVMKPEIGDGGVGVCVVRSREHLRNWLEVNPDAAVLQEYVGGNEYEVIWSRRPGRREGRIQTVVQKDFVVIKGDGERKLEDLIWADDKAVSDGKLFSKINFRSAGKVLDAGETFALAPIGSRIRGANFVSRPELRAGTLADAIDRLADACGDVHYLVLDIRAANDEALAAGTGIRITGVKGAGAVVSSIYDGYVRMGMAYSRAFRQMNYCFSIGAEIRDEHGAKPAISAFRLFEIWGTARGRSDNYVKMPHDVDP
;
A
#
# COMPACT_ATOMS: atom_id res chain seq x y z
N MET A 1 -16.37 -8.48 -29.95
CA MET A 1 -16.11 -7.13 -29.38
C MET A 1 -14.72 -6.60 -29.73
N THR A 2 -13.67 -7.42 -29.71
CA THR A 2 -12.30 -7.04 -30.10
C THR A 2 -12.14 -6.66 -31.58
N GLN A 3 -12.86 -7.32 -32.49
CA GLN A 3 -12.96 -6.88 -33.89
C GLN A 3 -13.57 -5.48 -34.03
N LYS A 4 -14.49 -5.09 -33.14
CA LYS A 4 -15.13 -3.76 -33.09
C LYS A 4 -14.17 -2.69 -32.56
N LEU A 5 -13.31 -3.07 -31.61
CA LEU A 5 -12.23 -2.23 -31.05
C LEU A 5 -11.05 -2.02 -32.01
N ILE A 6 -10.77 -2.98 -32.90
CA ILE A 6 -9.72 -2.88 -33.91
C ILE A 6 -10.23 -2.16 -35.18
N SER A 7 -11.52 -2.28 -35.51
CA SER A 7 -12.12 -1.53 -36.63
C SER A 7 -12.25 -0.02 -36.35
N GLU A 8 -12.39 0.37 -35.08
CA GLU A 8 -12.36 1.77 -34.66
C GLU A 8 -10.92 2.26 -34.40
N LYS A 9 -10.20 2.60 -35.48
CA LYS A 9 -8.82 3.17 -35.44
C LYS A 9 -8.63 4.30 -34.42
N ASN A 10 -9.70 4.99 -34.02
CA ASN A 10 -9.69 6.11 -33.10
C ASN A 10 -9.53 5.73 -31.61
N LEU A 11 -9.92 4.52 -31.17
CA LEU A 11 -9.86 4.18 -29.75
C LEU A 11 -8.45 3.73 -29.32
N TRP A 12 -7.78 2.95 -30.18
CA TRP A 12 -6.40 2.51 -29.97
C TRP A 12 -5.45 3.71 -29.87
N GLN A 13 -5.63 4.71 -30.74
CA GLN A 13 -4.83 5.95 -30.73
C GLN A 13 -5.12 6.90 -29.55
N ARG A 14 -6.24 6.72 -28.84
CA ARG A 14 -6.61 7.50 -27.64
C ARG A 14 -6.17 6.87 -26.33
N LEU A 15 -5.80 5.58 -26.33
CA LEU A 15 -5.25 4.93 -25.14
C LEU A 15 -3.86 5.50 -24.82
N PRO A 16 -3.59 5.92 -23.57
CA PRO A 16 -2.26 6.33 -23.14
C PRO A 16 -1.23 5.22 -23.36
N VAL A 17 0.00 5.56 -23.75
CA VAL A 17 1.07 4.60 -24.12
C VAL A 17 1.25 3.47 -23.10
N ARG A 18 1.17 3.79 -21.79
CA ARG A 18 1.23 2.80 -20.70
C ARG A 18 0.20 1.66 -20.82
N TRP A 19 -0.99 1.95 -21.33
CA TRP A 19 -2.06 0.95 -21.48
C TRP A 19 -1.90 0.11 -22.75
N ARG A 20 -1.29 0.67 -23.81
CA ARG A 20 -0.92 -0.09 -25.01
C ARG A 20 0.19 -1.09 -24.73
N VAL A 21 1.17 -0.71 -23.91
CA VAL A 21 2.26 -1.60 -23.47
C VAL A 21 1.71 -2.74 -22.63
N ILE A 22 0.75 -2.48 -21.74
CA ILE A 22 0.06 -3.53 -20.96
C ILE A 22 -0.74 -4.45 -21.89
N PHE A 23 -1.45 -3.92 -22.89
CA PHE A 23 -2.16 -4.74 -23.88
C PHE A 23 -1.22 -5.61 -24.73
N LEU A 24 -0.09 -5.05 -25.16
CA LEU A 24 0.96 -5.78 -25.90
C LEU A 24 1.62 -6.85 -25.02
N PHE A 25 1.85 -6.56 -23.73
CA PHE A 25 2.38 -7.51 -22.76
C PHE A 25 1.38 -8.65 -22.49
N LEU A 26 0.09 -8.35 -22.31
CA LEU A 26 -0.96 -9.36 -22.16
C LEU A 26 -1.15 -10.20 -23.43
N ALA A 27 -1.01 -9.60 -24.63
CA ALA A 27 -1.03 -10.32 -25.90
C ALA A 27 0.20 -11.23 -26.08
N LEU A 28 1.39 -10.78 -25.64
CA LEU A 28 2.61 -11.61 -25.62
C LEU A 28 2.51 -12.76 -24.62
N VAL A 29 1.93 -12.52 -23.44
CA VAL A 29 1.65 -13.56 -22.44
C VAL A 29 0.65 -14.57 -23.02
N ALA A 30 -0.45 -14.13 -23.64
CA ALA A 30 -1.40 -15.02 -24.31
C ALA A 30 -0.76 -15.84 -25.46
N ALA A 31 0.15 -15.23 -26.23
CA ALA A 31 0.90 -15.89 -27.29
C ALA A 31 1.91 -16.94 -26.74
N SER A 32 2.49 -16.69 -25.56
CA SER A 32 3.41 -17.63 -24.89
C SER A 32 2.74 -18.90 -24.35
N TYR A 33 1.41 -18.89 -24.18
CA TYR A 33 0.60 -20.05 -23.80
C TYR A 33 0.00 -20.80 -25.01
N GLY A 34 0.47 -20.54 -26.23
CA GLY A 34 0.01 -21.29 -27.41
C GLY A 34 -1.41 -20.97 -27.88
N VAL A 35 -2.07 -19.94 -27.32
CA VAL A 35 -3.46 -19.60 -27.62
C VAL A 35 -3.56 -18.92 -29.00
N ARG A 36 -3.48 -19.70 -30.09
CA ARG A 36 -3.69 -19.22 -31.46
C ARG A 36 -5.15 -18.87 -31.76
N HIS A 37 -6.10 -19.23 -30.89
CA HIS A 37 -7.54 -19.16 -31.17
C HIS A 37 -8.36 -18.20 -30.29
N ALA A 38 -7.73 -17.36 -29.46
CA ALA A 38 -8.48 -16.36 -28.65
C ALA A 38 -9.16 -15.25 -29.49
N PHE A 39 -8.89 -15.18 -30.80
CA PHE A 39 -9.56 -14.24 -31.70
C PHE A 39 -9.97 -14.95 -33.00
N PRO A 40 -11.27 -15.06 -33.31
CA PRO A 40 -11.70 -15.60 -34.60
C PRO A 40 -11.31 -14.61 -35.71
N MET A 41 -10.32 -14.95 -36.54
CA MET A 41 -10.11 -14.27 -37.82
C MET A 41 -10.98 -14.96 -38.88
N THR A 42 -11.78 -14.17 -39.61
CA THR A 42 -12.54 -14.64 -40.75
C THR A 42 -11.61 -14.94 -41.96
N PRO A 43 -12.00 -15.84 -42.87
CA PRO A 43 -11.17 -16.25 -44.02
C PRO A 43 -10.71 -15.10 -44.94
N GLN A 44 -11.42 -13.97 -44.96
CA GLN A 44 -11.13 -12.80 -45.80
C GLN A 44 -9.81 -12.06 -45.45
N LEU A 45 -9.24 -12.27 -44.26
CA LEU A 45 -7.97 -11.64 -43.87
C LEU A 45 -6.72 -12.47 -44.27
N ARG A 46 -6.88 -13.71 -44.74
CA ARG A 46 -5.76 -14.50 -45.27
C ARG A 46 -5.35 -14.09 -46.69
N GLU A 47 -6.22 -13.45 -47.46
CA GLU A 47 -5.94 -13.10 -48.86
C GLU A 47 -5.23 -11.75 -49.06
N ASN A 48 -5.30 -10.82 -48.08
CA ASN A 48 -4.74 -9.47 -48.22
C ASN A 48 -3.32 -9.31 -47.66
N GLN A 49 -2.58 -10.40 -47.43
CA GLN A 49 -1.18 -10.36 -47.05
C GLN A 49 -0.26 -10.19 -48.29
N LYS A 50 -0.45 -9.11 -49.04
CA LYS A 50 0.57 -8.60 -49.96
C LYS A 50 0.69 -7.09 -49.78
N SER A 51 1.91 -6.67 -49.42
CA SER A 51 2.46 -5.32 -49.46
C SER A 51 1.71 -4.21 -48.72
N VAL A 52 2.19 -3.85 -47.52
CA VAL A 52 2.26 -2.43 -47.14
C VAL A 52 3.59 -2.22 -46.39
N GLU A 53 4.49 -1.49 -47.03
CA GLU A 53 5.75 -1.00 -46.49
C GLU A 53 5.53 0.08 -45.42
N VAL A 54 6.53 0.18 -44.54
CA VAL A 54 6.64 1.19 -43.48
C VAL A 54 7.19 2.48 -44.08
N GLU A 55 6.44 3.57 -44.05
CA GLU A 55 6.99 4.92 -44.25
C GLU A 55 6.47 5.94 -43.22
N GLU A 56 7.39 6.81 -42.84
CA GLU A 56 7.32 7.89 -41.86
C GLU A 56 6.31 8.99 -42.24
N LEU A 57 5.75 9.70 -41.25
CA LEU A 57 5.42 11.12 -41.38
C LEU A 57 5.38 11.80 -40.00
N PHE A 58 6.24 12.80 -39.86
CA PHE A 58 6.46 13.69 -38.72
C PHE A 58 6.04 15.12 -39.16
N VAL A 59 5.73 16.03 -38.21
CA VAL A 59 5.55 17.52 -38.35
C VAL A 59 4.16 17.95 -38.91
N GLU A 60 3.31 18.89 -38.41
CA GLU A 60 3.41 20.08 -37.52
C GLU A 60 2.01 20.62 -37.04
N TYR A 61 2.01 21.42 -35.93
CA TYR A 61 1.10 22.57 -35.58
C TYR A 61 -0.40 22.38 -35.17
N VAL A 62 -1.08 23.07 -34.22
CA VAL A 62 -0.93 24.22 -33.27
C VAL A 62 -1.78 23.93 -32.00
N TRP A 63 -1.39 24.50 -30.85
CA TRP A 63 -2.08 24.50 -29.53
C TRP A 63 -3.11 25.65 -29.38
N GLU A 64 -4.26 25.40 -28.75
CA GLU A 64 -5.07 26.42 -28.06
C GLU A 64 -5.40 25.93 -26.64
N SER A 65 -5.12 26.76 -25.63
CA SER A 65 -5.21 26.44 -24.20
C SER A 65 -6.59 26.77 -23.61
N ALA A 66 -6.96 26.03 -22.55
CA ALA A 66 -8.26 26.02 -21.91
C ALA A 66 -8.63 27.28 -21.08
N ASP A 67 -7.90 28.38 -21.21
CA ASP A 67 -8.15 29.61 -20.43
C ASP A 67 -9.18 30.54 -21.10
N ASP A 68 -9.50 30.34 -22.38
CA ASP A 68 -10.35 31.26 -23.16
C ASP A 68 -11.87 30.99 -23.01
N VAL A 69 -12.26 29.95 -22.27
CA VAL A 69 -13.67 29.59 -22.03
C VAL A 69 -14.22 30.24 -20.75
N SER A 70 -13.36 30.53 -19.78
CA SER A 70 -13.76 31.13 -18.50
C SER A 70 -14.14 32.61 -18.62
N ALA A 71 -13.61 33.32 -19.62
CA ALA A 71 -13.93 34.73 -19.88
C ALA A 71 -15.31 34.94 -20.53
N LYS A 72 -15.91 33.90 -21.15
CA LYS A 72 -17.23 34.00 -21.81
C LYS A 72 -18.42 33.74 -20.89
N ILE A 73 -18.22 33.12 -19.73
CA ILE A 73 -19.31 32.76 -18.80
C ILE A 73 -19.62 33.89 -17.81
N LEU A 74 -18.68 34.81 -17.58
CA LEU A 74 -18.88 35.98 -16.71
C LEU A 74 -19.68 37.13 -17.36
N ALA A 75 -20.07 37.02 -18.63
CA ALA A 75 -20.83 38.05 -19.34
C ALA A 75 -22.36 37.91 -19.24
N GLU A 76 -22.91 36.81 -18.69
CA GLU A 76 -24.35 36.50 -18.79
C GLU A 76 -25.13 36.45 -17.45
N GLY A 77 -24.58 37.02 -16.38
CA GLY A 77 -25.30 37.50 -15.18
C GLY A 77 -26.58 36.75 -14.73
N LYS A 78 -26.45 35.59 -14.09
CA LYS A 78 -27.55 34.96 -13.31
C LYS A 78 -27.11 34.40 -11.96
N ALA A 79 -27.95 34.65 -10.96
CA ALA A 79 -27.71 34.47 -9.52
C ALA A 79 -27.88 33.02 -9.01
N VAL A 80 -27.24 32.74 -7.86
CA VAL A 80 -27.25 31.47 -7.12
C VAL A 80 -28.07 31.62 -5.83
N PRO A 81 -28.93 30.65 -5.43
CA PRO A 81 -29.45 30.59 -4.06
C PRO A 81 -28.85 29.45 -3.22
N GLU A 82 -28.89 29.67 -1.91
CA GLU A 82 -28.18 29.03 -0.79
C GLU A 82 -28.85 27.76 -0.20
N ASN A 83 -28.04 26.70 -0.01
CA ASN A 83 -27.92 25.78 1.15
C ASN A 83 -29.14 24.93 1.66
N PRO A 84 -28.97 23.97 2.62
CA PRO A 84 -28.83 22.52 2.36
C PRO A 84 -29.89 21.63 3.04
N ASP A 85 -30.09 20.38 2.58
CA ASP A 85 -30.46 19.31 3.52
C ASP A 85 -30.10 17.87 3.11
N LYS A 86 -29.94 17.05 4.15
CA LYS A 86 -29.32 15.71 4.21
C LYS A 86 -30.20 14.54 3.77
N ASN A 87 -29.51 13.44 3.47
CA ASN A 87 -29.91 12.02 3.44
C ASN A 87 -30.50 11.42 2.16
N SER A 88 -29.62 10.82 1.34
CA SER A 88 -29.77 9.42 0.91
C SER A 88 -28.49 8.92 0.19
N ARG A 89 -27.83 7.92 0.77
CA ARG A 89 -26.78 7.12 0.12
C ARG A 89 -27.44 6.08 -0.78
N VAL A 90 -27.23 6.13 -2.09
CA VAL A 90 -27.26 4.98 -3.02
C VAL A 90 -26.29 5.26 -4.18
N ASN A 91 -25.54 4.21 -4.56
CA ASN A 91 -24.64 4.15 -5.71
C ASN A 91 -25.29 4.66 -7.01
N GLY A 92 -24.60 5.56 -7.71
CA GLY A 92 -25.01 5.96 -9.05
C GLY A 92 -24.28 7.20 -9.53
N ILE A 93 -23.38 7.03 -10.49
CA ILE A 93 -22.77 8.11 -11.26
C ILE A 93 -23.88 8.75 -12.12
N TYR A 94 -24.21 10.01 -11.87
CA TYR A 94 -24.84 10.86 -12.87
C TYR A 94 -23.88 11.95 -13.31
N VAL A 95 -23.54 11.91 -14.60
CA VAL A 95 -23.15 13.10 -15.37
C VAL A 95 -24.43 13.91 -15.57
N SER A 96 -24.51 15.10 -14.98
CA SER A 96 -25.58 16.05 -15.29
C SER A 96 -25.03 17.32 -15.92
N LYS A 97 -25.62 17.67 -17.07
CA LYS A 97 -25.85 19.01 -17.63
C LYS A 97 -24.68 19.77 -18.24
N LEU A 98 -24.61 19.68 -19.58
CA LEU A 98 -24.44 20.84 -20.47
C LEU A 98 -25.17 20.53 -21.80
N LEU A 99 -26.45 20.91 -21.92
CA LEU A 99 -27.13 21.12 -23.21
C LEU A 99 -28.12 22.29 -23.03
N PRO A 100 -28.04 23.36 -23.85
CA PRO A 100 -29.03 24.44 -23.84
C PRO A 100 -30.37 23.98 -24.42
N ALA A 101 -31.44 24.62 -23.96
CA ALA A 101 -32.81 24.37 -24.41
C ALA A 101 -32.96 24.53 -25.94
N GLY A 102 -33.64 23.58 -26.58
CA GLY A 102 -34.14 23.73 -27.94
C GLY A 102 -33.59 22.82 -29.04
N ARG A 103 -32.92 21.69 -28.73
CA ARG A 103 -32.62 20.65 -29.74
C ARG A 103 -32.85 19.23 -29.24
N THR A 104 -33.71 18.50 -29.96
CA THR A 104 -34.01 17.07 -29.77
C THR A 104 -32.91 16.24 -30.42
N VAL A 105 -32.25 15.34 -29.69
CA VAL A 105 -31.36 14.32 -30.27
C VAL A 105 -32.16 13.02 -30.44
N ARG A 106 -32.48 12.69 -31.69
CA ARG A 106 -32.97 11.36 -32.09
C ARG A 106 -31.79 10.40 -32.16
N ILE A 107 -31.82 9.34 -31.36
CA ILE A 107 -30.97 8.16 -31.56
C ILE A 107 -31.74 7.24 -32.49
N ALA A 108 -31.28 7.10 -33.73
CA ALA A 108 -31.82 6.18 -34.72
C ALA A 108 -31.05 4.86 -34.66
N TYR A 109 -31.77 3.76 -34.49
CA TYR A 109 -31.29 2.42 -34.81
C TYR A 109 -31.30 2.26 -36.34
N ALA A 110 -30.19 1.79 -36.92
CA ALA A 110 -30.12 1.41 -38.32
C ALA A 110 -29.91 -0.11 -38.42
N GLU A 111 -30.96 -0.78 -38.90
CA GLU A 111 -30.92 -2.11 -39.48
C GLU A 111 -30.17 -2.05 -40.83
N TYR A 112 -29.37 -3.06 -41.15
CA TYR A 112 -28.83 -3.27 -42.49
C TYR A 112 -29.52 -4.49 -43.11
N SER A 113 -30.35 -4.23 -44.13
CA SER A 113 -30.75 -5.20 -45.14
C SER A 113 -29.84 -5.07 -46.35
N LEU A 114 -29.47 -6.20 -46.94
CA LEU A 114 -28.82 -6.33 -48.24
C LEU A 114 -29.78 -5.86 -49.34
N GLU A 115 -29.33 -5.00 -50.24
CA GLU A 115 -29.94 -4.89 -51.56
C GLU A 115 -28.91 -4.93 -52.68
N THR A 116 -29.26 -5.78 -53.63
CA THR A 116 -28.67 -6.11 -54.91
C THR A 116 -28.80 -5.00 -55.96
N VAL A 117 -27.88 -5.05 -56.91
CA VAL A 117 -27.73 -4.26 -58.15
C VAL A 117 -29.07 -3.95 -58.85
N GLY A 118 -29.28 -2.68 -59.23
CA GLY A 118 -30.45 -2.23 -59.98
C GLY A 118 -30.22 -2.06 -61.49
N VAL A 119 -31.29 -2.24 -62.28
CA VAL A 119 -31.58 -1.61 -63.60
C VAL A 119 -33.13 -1.58 -63.77
N PRO A 120 -33.76 -0.56 -64.42
CA PRO A 120 -35.09 -0.05 -64.04
C PRO A 120 -36.21 -0.32 -65.07
N VAL A 121 -37.49 -0.21 -64.64
CA VAL A 121 -38.67 0.01 -65.51
C VAL A 121 -39.74 0.84 -64.75
N PRO A 122 -40.51 1.75 -65.40
CA PRO A 122 -41.16 2.87 -64.71
C PRO A 122 -42.67 2.71 -64.40
N ALA A 123 -43.04 3.22 -63.22
CA ALA A 123 -44.12 4.16 -62.86
C ALA A 123 -45.63 3.94 -63.20
N VAL A 124 -46.42 4.63 -62.35
CA VAL A 124 -47.81 5.17 -62.46
C VAL A 124 -48.96 4.17 -62.07
N PRO A 125 -50.11 4.61 -61.51
CA PRO A 125 -50.44 4.57 -60.07
C PRO A 125 -51.91 4.11 -59.82
N PRO A 126 -52.71 4.73 -58.92
CA PRO A 126 -53.24 4.18 -57.69
C PRO A 126 -54.72 3.73 -57.80
N GLU A 127 -55.26 3.07 -56.77
CA GLU A 127 -56.47 3.50 -56.04
C GLU A 127 -57.20 2.37 -55.28
N ALA A 128 -57.84 2.82 -54.21
CA ALA A 128 -59.08 2.32 -53.62
C ALA A 128 -59.03 1.10 -52.68
N SER A 129 -59.19 1.46 -51.41
CA SER A 129 -59.65 0.66 -50.28
C SER A 129 -61.00 -0.02 -50.50
N ALA A 130 -61.13 -1.30 -50.10
CA ALA A 130 -62.18 -1.77 -49.19
C ALA A 130 -62.01 -3.27 -48.85
N SER A 131 -61.79 -3.55 -47.56
CA SER A 131 -62.19 -4.73 -46.78
C SER A 131 -62.56 -6.05 -47.51
N ALA A 132 -61.72 -7.08 -47.34
CA ALA A 132 -62.16 -8.49 -47.27
C ALA A 132 -61.14 -9.37 -46.50
N VAL A 133 -61.63 -9.96 -45.40
CA VAL A 133 -61.26 -11.25 -44.76
C VAL A 133 -59.87 -11.84 -45.06
N ALA A 134 -59.01 -11.90 -44.03
CA ALA A 134 -57.76 -12.65 -44.05
C ALA A 134 -58.01 -14.18 -43.92
N PRO A 135 -57.39 -15.05 -44.74
CA PRO A 135 -57.35 -16.48 -44.49
C PRO A 135 -56.19 -16.85 -43.56
N ALA A 136 -56.39 -17.96 -42.85
CA ALA A 136 -55.47 -18.54 -41.88
C ALA A 136 -54.04 -18.75 -42.42
N ALA A 137 -53.06 -18.49 -41.56
CA ALA A 137 -51.64 -18.78 -41.80
C ALA A 137 -51.37 -20.30 -41.80
N PRO A 138 -50.39 -20.80 -42.57
CA PRO A 138 -50.07 -22.23 -42.63
C PRO A 138 -49.33 -22.67 -41.36
N GLU A 139 -49.69 -23.86 -40.87
CA GLU A 139 -49.03 -24.53 -39.74
C GLU A 139 -47.56 -24.82 -40.05
N LYS A 140 -46.70 -24.54 -39.06
CA LYS A 140 -45.26 -24.85 -39.07
C LYS A 140 -45.03 -26.37 -39.08
N SER A 141 -43.96 -26.80 -39.76
CA SER A 141 -43.64 -28.22 -39.90
C SER A 141 -43.21 -28.86 -38.57
N VAL A 142 -43.60 -30.13 -38.39
CA VAL A 142 -43.30 -30.95 -37.20
C VAL A 142 -41.79 -31.10 -36.94
N ALA A 143 -40.94 -30.89 -37.95
CA ALA A 143 -39.48 -31.00 -37.83
C ALA A 143 -38.85 -29.77 -37.15
N GLU A 144 -39.37 -28.57 -37.40
CA GLU A 144 -38.87 -27.34 -36.76
C GLU A 144 -39.33 -27.22 -35.31
N ALA A 145 -40.56 -27.67 -35.02
CA ALA A 145 -41.08 -27.76 -33.65
C ALA A 145 -40.35 -28.84 -32.81
N ALA A 146 -39.70 -29.82 -33.42
CA ALA A 146 -38.92 -30.86 -32.74
C ALA A 146 -37.49 -30.40 -32.41
N ALA A 147 -36.91 -29.49 -33.20
CA ALA A 147 -35.59 -28.92 -32.93
C ALA A 147 -35.61 -27.90 -31.77
N GLU A 148 -36.68 -27.12 -31.67
CA GLU A 148 -36.86 -26.12 -30.59
C GLU A 148 -37.22 -26.81 -29.25
N LYS A 149 -37.88 -27.98 -29.29
CA LYS A 149 -38.18 -28.78 -28.09
C LYS A 149 -36.99 -29.56 -27.52
N ALA A 150 -35.88 -29.69 -28.26
CA ALA A 150 -34.67 -30.33 -27.77
C ALA A 150 -33.81 -29.39 -26.91
N GLU A 151 -34.05 -28.08 -26.94
CA GLU A 151 -33.36 -27.07 -26.11
C GLU A 151 -34.06 -26.77 -24.78
N GLU A 152 -35.25 -27.31 -24.53
CA GLU A 152 -36.04 -26.95 -23.35
C GLU A 152 -36.71 -28.18 -22.70
N ILE A 153 -35.94 -28.97 -21.94
CA ILE A 153 -36.49 -29.86 -20.90
C ILE A 153 -35.66 -29.70 -19.61
N TYR A 154 -36.17 -28.81 -18.76
CA TYR A 154 -35.85 -28.70 -17.35
C TYR A 154 -36.99 -29.36 -16.58
N ASP A 155 -36.75 -30.46 -15.87
CA ASP A 155 -37.44 -30.66 -14.59
C ASP A 155 -36.55 -31.39 -13.59
N ALA A 156 -36.50 -30.80 -12.41
CA ALA A 156 -35.58 -31.07 -11.33
C ALA A 156 -36.01 -32.29 -10.53
N SER A 157 -35.07 -33.21 -10.28
CA SER A 157 -35.05 -33.93 -9.01
C SER A 157 -33.74 -33.69 -8.25
N LYS A 158 -33.67 -32.48 -7.67
CA LYS A 158 -33.05 -32.16 -6.38
C LYS A 158 -31.50 -32.17 -6.25
N ARG A 159 -30.77 -31.60 -7.20
CA ARG A 159 -29.49 -30.89 -6.95
C ARG A 159 -29.23 -29.87 -8.06
N ARG A 160 -28.84 -28.64 -7.70
CA ARG A 160 -28.46 -27.60 -8.66
C ARG A 160 -27.02 -27.90 -9.07
N LEU A 161 -26.83 -28.54 -10.22
CA LEU A 161 -25.50 -28.78 -10.77
C LEU A 161 -24.81 -27.43 -11.04
N SER A 162 -23.55 -27.29 -10.65
CA SER A 162 -22.70 -26.13 -10.95
C SER A 162 -22.21 -26.13 -12.40
N SER A 163 -22.21 -27.30 -13.04
CA SER A 163 -21.75 -27.51 -14.41
C SER A 163 -22.89 -27.38 -15.43
N ALA A 164 -22.71 -26.55 -16.47
CA ALA A 164 -23.48 -26.53 -17.70
C ALA A 164 -22.97 -27.63 -18.66
N TRP A 165 -23.80 -28.08 -19.62
CA TRP A 165 -23.38 -29.09 -20.58
C TRP A 165 -24.14 -29.00 -21.90
N LYS A 166 -23.57 -29.60 -22.94
CA LYS A 166 -24.20 -29.81 -24.25
C LYS A 166 -24.39 -31.29 -24.50
N ASN A 167 -25.45 -31.64 -25.22
CA ASN A 167 -25.73 -33.01 -25.64
C ASN A 167 -25.76 -33.07 -27.16
N TRP A 168 -24.88 -33.89 -27.73
CA TRP A 168 -24.82 -34.14 -29.16
C TRP A 168 -25.55 -35.46 -29.43
N ARG A 169 -26.74 -35.33 -30.02
CA ARG A 169 -27.74 -36.37 -30.33
C ARG A 169 -28.43 -36.95 -29.10
N ASP A 170 -29.76 -36.85 -29.05
CA ASP A 170 -30.61 -37.24 -27.91
C ASP A 170 -31.43 -38.53 -28.16
N GLY A 171 -30.80 -39.52 -28.80
CA GLY A 171 -31.42 -40.83 -29.02
C GLY A 171 -31.37 -41.71 -27.76
N VAL A 172 -32.25 -42.71 -27.66
CA VAL A 172 -32.10 -43.79 -26.67
C VAL A 172 -30.76 -44.49 -26.97
N PRO A 173 -29.77 -44.42 -26.07
CA PRO A 173 -28.44 -44.90 -26.36
C PRO A 173 -28.44 -46.43 -26.49
N VAL A 174 -27.98 -46.94 -27.64
CA VAL A 174 -27.75 -48.39 -27.84
C VAL A 174 -26.33 -48.75 -27.38
N ARG A 175 -25.40 -47.79 -27.42
CA ARG A 175 -24.04 -47.86 -26.90
C ARG A 175 -23.85 -46.97 -25.68
N ALA A 176 -22.87 -47.30 -24.83
CA ALA A 176 -22.49 -46.45 -23.70
C ALA A 176 -22.15 -45.02 -24.17
N PRO A 177 -22.74 -43.98 -23.55
CA PRO A 177 -22.53 -42.58 -23.95
C PRO A 177 -21.07 -42.16 -23.78
N VAL A 178 -20.65 -41.13 -24.52
CA VAL A 178 -19.30 -40.57 -24.42
C VAL A 178 -19.35 -39.24 -23.67
N LEU A 179 -18.58 -39.12 -22.58
CA LEU A 179 -18.40 -37.87 -21.82
C LEU A 179 -17.07 -37.22 -22.23
N LEU A 180 -17.11 -36.04 -22.87
CA LEU A 180 -15.91 -35.31 -23.31
C LEU A 180 -15.59 -34.15 -22.36
N VAL A 181 -14.58 -34.32 -21.51
CA VAL A 181 -14.17 -33.36 -20.48
C VAL A 181 -13.00 -32.51 -20.96
N HIS A 182 -13.18 -31.19 -20.97
CA HIS A 182 -12.18 -30.24 -21.47
C HIS A 182 -11.03 -29.96 -20.48
N GLY A 183 -9.99 -29.29 -20.96
CA GLY A 183 -8.79 -28.95 -20.19
C GLY A 183 -8.87 -27.61 -19.47
N ALA A 184 -7.84 -27.28 -18.70
CA ALA A 184 -7.75 -26.01 -18.00
C ALA A 184 -7.59 -24.84 -19.00
N GLY A 185 -8.31 -23.75 -18.76
CA GLY A 185 -8.24 -22.55 -19.60
C GLY A 185 -9.07 -22.64 -20.88
N SER A 186 -9.87 -23.70 -21.04
CA SER A 186 -10.87 -23.88 -22.10
C SER A 186 -12.27 -24.06 -21.50
N ASP A 187 -13.24 -24.35 -22.37
CA ASP A 187 -14.60 -24.76 -22.03
C ASP A 187 -15.04 -25.90 -22.97
N GLY A 188 -16.26 -26.41 -22.83
CA GLY A 188 -16.78 -27.50 -23.64
C GLY A 188 -16.81 -27.20 -25.15
N SER A 189 -16.86 -25.93 -25.57
CA SER A 189 -16.84 -25.60 -27.00
C SER A 189 -15.57 -26.04 -27.72
N SER A 190 -14.45 -26.21 -26.99
CA SER A 190 -13.21 -26.72 -27.57
C SER A 190 -13.31 -28.17 -28.04
N LEU A 191 -14.34 -28.91 -27.61
CA LEU A 191 -14.57 -30.31 -27.94
C LEU A 191 -15.74 -30.52 -28.91
N ASP A 192 -16.44 -29.46 -29.31
CA ASP A 192 -17.59 -29.53 -30.21
C ASP A 192 -17.23 -30.17 -31.57
N ALA A 193 -16.01 -29.90 -32.08
CA ALA A 193 -15.53 -30.53 -33.33
C ALA A 193 -15.38 -32.05 -33.18
N VAL A 194 -14.76 -32.51 -32.10
CA VAL A 194 -14.59 -33.94 -31.82
C VAL A 194 -15.95 -34.61 -31.59
N ALA A 195 -16.84 -33.96 -30.81
CA ALA A 195 -18.19 -34.46 -30.55
C ALA A 195 -18.99 -34.66 -31.85
N ARG A 196 -18.97 -33.65 -32.73
CA ARG A 196 -19.64 -33.70 -34.03
C ARG A 196 -19.13 -34.83 -34.90
N GLU A 197 -17.81 -35.01 -34.97
CA GLU A 197 -17.19 -36.06 -35.79
C GLU A 197 -17.54 -37.46 -35.25
N LEU A 198 -17.50 -37.68 -33.94
CA LEU A 198 -17.89 -38.96 -33.34
C LEU A 198 -19.34 -39.35 -33.64
N VAL A 199 -20.25 -38.37 -33.64
CA VAL A 199 -21.65 -38.59 -34.04
C VAL A 199 -21.75 -38.84 -35.54
N ARG A 200 -21.02 -38.07 -36.38
CA ARG A 200 -21.04 -38.19 -37.85
C ARG A 200 -20.59 -39.57 -38.32
N VAL A 201 -19.55 -40.13 -37.73
CA VAL A 201 -19.03 -41.47 -38.07
C VAL A 201 -19.80 -42.61 -37.38
N GLY A 202 -20.82 -42.29 -36.59
CA GLY A 202 -21.67 -43.26 -35.91
C GLY A 202 -20.96 -44.03 -34.78
N ALA A 203 -19.89 -43.46 -34.21
CA ALA A 203 -19.12 -44.06 -33.13
C ALA A 203 -19.81 -43.94 -31.75
N ALA A 204 -20.68 -42.93 -31.59
CA ALA A 204 -21.45 -42.70 -30.38
C ALA A 204 -22.90 -42.34 -30.69
N ASP A 205 -23.84 -42.89 -29.92
CA ASP A 205 -25.26 -42.58 -30.04
C ASP A 205 -25.65 -41.33 -29.23
N ARG A 206 -24.82 -40.98 -28.25
CA ARG A 206 -24.95 -39.81 -27.38
C ARG A 206 -23.57 -39.32 -26.93
N VAL A 207 -23.28 -38.04 -27.10
CA VAL A 207 -22.03 -37.41 -26.63
C VAL A 207 -22.35 -36.21 -25.74
N ILE A 208 -21.82 -36.21 -24.52
CA ILE A 208 -22.06 -35.20 -23.49
C ILE A 208 -20.78 -34.37 -23.35
N VAL A 209 -20.92 -33.05 -23.45
CA VAL A 209 -19.81 -32.11 -23.39
C VAL A 209 -20.09 -31.08 -22.28
N PRO A 210 -19.64 -31.32 -21.05
CA PRO A 210 -19.77 -30.38 -19.94
C PRO A 210 -18.82 -29.19 -20.08
N ASP A 211 -19.23 -28.06 -19.53
CA ASP A 211 -18.34 -27.01 -19.06
C ASP A 211 -18.00 -27.32 -17.60
N LEU A 212 -16.71 -27.44 -17.25
CA LEU A 212 -16.27 -27.63 -15.88
C LEU A 212 -16.55 -26.37 -15.02
N PRO A 213 -16.64 -26.50 -13.69
CA PRO A 213 -16.78 -25.34 -12.80
C PRO A 213 -15.75 -24.26 -13.09
N GLY A 214 -16.19 -23.00 -13.19
CA GLY A 214 -15.33 -21.88 -13.54
C GLY A 214 -15.13 -21.63 -15.04
N ALA A 215 -15.62 -22.52 -15.91
CA ALA A 215 -15.47 -22.43 -17.36
C ALA A 215 -16.81 -22.22 -18.09
N GLY A 216 -16.75 -21.62 -19.28
CA GLY A 216 -17.91 -21.50 -20.16
C GLY A 216 -19.14 -20.90 -19.49
N ALA A 217 -20.26 -21.62 -19.59
CA ALA A 217 -21.56 -21.28 -19.01
C ALA A 217 -21.80 -21.85 -17.60
N SER A 218 -20.85 -22.60 -17.03
CA SER A 218 -20.92 -23.13 -15.66
C SER A 218 -20.77 -22.04 -14.60
N GLU A 219 -21.19 -22.36 -13.37
CA GLU A 219 -21.01 -21.49 -12.21
C GLU A 219 -19.54 -21.06 -12.09
N ARG A 220 -19.32 -19.75 -11.96
CA ARG A 220 -17.99 -19.15 -12.03
C ARG A 220 -17.29 -19.08 -10.68
N GLU A 221 -18.04 -19.21 -9.59
CA GLU A 221 -17.54 -19.16 -8.22
C GLU A 221 -17.98 -20.40 -7.43
N VAL A 222 -17.11 -21.42 -7.40
CA VAL A 222 -17.27 -22.61 -6.56
C VAL A 222 -16.22 -22.65 -5.44
N GLU A 223 -16.49 -23.47 -4.41
CA GLU A 223 -15.59 -23.58 -3.25
C GLU A 223 -14.27 -24.28 -3.62
N ASP A 224 -14.36 -25.36 -4.40
CA ASP A 224 -13.25 -26.21 -4.80
C ASP A 224 -13.25 -26.46 -6.32
N TYR A 225 -12.18 -26.06 -7.01
CA TYR A 225 -11.98 -26.25 -8.45
C TYR A 225 -11.09 -27.46 -8.77
N SER A 226 -10.78 -28.29 -7.78
CA SER A 226 -9.89 -29.43 -7.96
C SER A 226 -10.46 -30.43 -8.98
N VAL A 227 -9.57 -31.13 -9.67
CA VAL A 227 -9.94 -32.24 -10.55
C VAL A 227 -10.72 -33.35 -9.82
N GLU A 228 -10.54 -33.50 -8.50
CA GLU A 228 -11.33 -34.42 -7.67
C GLU A 228 -12.77 -33.94 -7.52
N ALA A 229 -12.97 -32.67 -7.15
CA ALA A 229 -14.31 -32.08 -7.03
C ALA A 229 -15.04 -32.11 -8.36
N ALA A 230 -14.37 -31.74 -9.45
CA ALA A 230 -14.90 -31.82 -10.81
C ALA A 230 -15.31 -33.24 -11.19
N ALA A 231 -14.53 -34.28 -10.82
CA ALA A 231 -14.91 -35.68 -11.06
C ALA A 231 -16.19 -36.07 -10.29
N GLY A 232 -16.34 -35.57 -9.06
CA GLY A 232 -17.57 -35.70 -8.28
C GLY A 232 -18.77 -35.10 -9.01
N GLU A 233 -18.64 -33.88 -9.53
CA GLU A 233 -19.71 -33.23 -10.31
C GLU A 233 -20.05 -33.98 -11.59
N MET A 234 -19.07 -34.56 -12.28
CA MET A 234 -19.35 -35.35 -13.49
C MET A 234 -20.18 -36.59 -13.18
N PHE A 235 -20.00 -37.23 -12.02
CA PHE A 235 -20.91 -38.30 -11.59
C PHE A 235 -22.31 -37.79 -11.31
N GLU A 236 -22.45 -36.63 -10.67
CA GLU A 236 -23.77 -36.03 -10.42
C GLU A 236 -24.48 -35.66 -11.73
N LEU A 237 -23.74 -35.18 -12.73
CA LEU A 237 -24.26 -34.93 -14.08
C LEU A 237 -24.74 -36.23 -14.74
N LEU A 238 -23.96 -37.31 -14.69
CA LEU A 238 -24.38 -38.61 -15.23
C LEU A 238 -25.62 -39.16 -14.51
N ASP A 239 -25.67 -39.03 -13.18
CA ASP A 239 -26.82 -39.44 -12.37
C ASP A 239 -28.09 -38.63 -12.75
N ALA A 240 -27.95 -37.32 -12.94
CA ALA A 240 -29.05 -36.44 -13.37
C ALA A 240 -29.57 -36.77 -14.78
N LEU A 241 -28.68 -37.27 -15.67
CA LEU A 241 -29.03 -37.71 -17.02
C LEU A 241 -29.51 -39.17 -17.09
N GLY A 242 -29.56 -39.87 -15.95
CA GLY A 242 -29.97 -41.28 -15.86
C GLY A 242 -28.96 -42.26 -16.46
N ILE A 243 -27.67 -41.91 -16.48
CA ILE A 243 -26.62 -42.68 -17.14
C ILE A 243 -25.83 -43.49 -16.10
N SER A 244 -25.94 -44.81 -16.16
CA SER A 244 -25.25 -45.73 -15.26
C SER A 244 -23.78 -45.91 -15.59
N GLU A 245 -23.34 -45.77 -16.84
CA GLU A 245 -21.94 -45.92 -17.24
C GLU A 245 -21.64 -45.09 -18.49
N ALA A 246 -20.40 -44.62 -18.64
CA ALA A 246 -19.98 -43.82 -19.80
C ALA A 246 -18.54 -44.12 -20.24
N ASN A 247 -18.24 -43.91 -21.52
CA ASN A 247 -16.87 -43.79 -22.02
C ASN A 247 -16.36 -42.38 -21.70
N VAL A 248 -15.34 -42.26 -20.86
CA VAL A 248 -14.87 -40.96 -20.36
C VAL A 248 -13.63 -40.54 -21.13
N PHE A 249 -13.68 -39.39 -21.77
CA PHE A 249 -12.60 -38.79 -22.55
C PHE A 249 -12.19 -37.48 -21.89
N GLY A 250 -10.93 -37.34 -21.54
CA GLY A 250 -10.41 -36.16 -20.87
C GLY A 250 -9.23 -35.54 -21.61
N VAL A 251 -9.25 -34.20 -21.73
CA VAL A 251 -8.15 -33.42 -22.31
C VAL A 251 -7.39 -32.65 -21.24
N GLY A 252 -6.05 -32.67 -21.27
CA GLY A 252 -5.25 -31.87 -20.33
C GLY A 252 -5.62 -32.19 -18.88
N GLN A 253 -6.06 -31.16 -18.13
CA GLN A 253 -6.59 -31.33 -16.77
C GLN A 253 -7.91 -32.12 -16.69
N GLY A 254 -8.74 -32.10 -17.74
CA GLY A 254 -9.91 -32.97 -17.86
C GLY A 254 -9.55 -34.46 -17.89
N GLY A 255 -8.32 -34.79 -18.30
CA GLY A 255 -7.79 -36.14 -18.14
C GLY A 255 -7.52 -36.52 -16.68
N GLY A 256 -7.10 -35.55 -15.84
CA GLY A 256 -7.04 -35.73 -14.39
C GLY A 256 -8.42 -36.03 -13.79
N VAL A 257 -9.45 -35.29 -14.22
CA VAL A 257 -10.85 -35.56 -13.86
C VAL A 257 -11.25 -36.99 -14.25
N ALA A 258 -10.94 -37.41 -15.48
CA ALA A 258 -11.25 -38.74 -15.97
C ALA A 258 -10.54 -39.86 -15.19
N ILE A 259 -9.28 -39.65 -14.79
CA ILE A 259 -8.52 -40.58 -13.93
C ILE A 259 -9.14 -40.67 -12.54
N TYR A 260 -9.56 -39.55 -11.94
CA TYR A 260 -10.26 -39.54 -10.65
C TYR A 260 -11.62 -40.26 -10.73
N MET A 261 -12.37 -40.09 -11.82
CA MET A 261 -13.60 -40.86 -12.05
C MET A 261 -13.31 -42.36 -12.09
N ALA A 262 -12.32 -42.77 -12.89
CA ALA A 262 -11.90 -44.17 -13.03
C ALA A 262 -11.41 -44.78 -11.71
N HIS A 263 -10.77 -44.00 -10.84
CA HIS A 263 -10.33 -44.45 -9.51
C HIS A 263 -11.48 -44.57 -8.51
N ARG A 264 -12.36 -43.55 -8.45
CA ARG A 264 -13.37 -43.45 -7.39
C ARG A 264 -14.55 -44.41 -7.60
N ARG A 265 -14.95 -44.60 -8.86
CA ARG A 265 -16.06 -45.47 -9.27
C ARG A 265 -15.75 -46.14 -10.61
N PRO A 266 -14.79 -47.08 -10.68
CA PRO A 266 -14.39 -47.74 -11.92
C PRO A 266 -15.57 -48.41 -12.64
N GLU A 267 -16.56 -48.90 -11.90
CA GLU A 267 -17.79 -49.53 -12.43
C GLU A 267 -18.68 -48.57 -13.23
N ARG A 268 -18.48 -47.26 -13.09
CA ARG A 268 -19.22 -46.21 -13.82
C ARG A 268 -18.48 -45.76 -15.09
N VAL A 269 -17.25 -46.25 -15.31
CA VAL A 269 -16.40 -45.86 -16.45
C VAL A 269 -16.22 -47.08 -17.36
N HIS A 270 -16.80 -47.03 -18.55
CA HIS A 270 -16.76 -48.14 -19.51
C HIS A 270 -15.41 -48.21 -20.26
N SER A 271 -14.85 -47.06 -20.61
CA SER A 271 -13.47 -46.92 -21.08
C SER A 271 -12.92 -45.54 -20.75
N LEU A 272 -11.59 -45.42 -20.71
CA LEU A 272 -10.88 -44.19 -20.40
C LEU A 272 -10.09 -43.69 -21.61
N ALA A 273 -10.26 -42.44 -22.01
CA ALA A 273 -9.46 -41.80 -23.05
C ALA A 273 -8.72 -40.58 -22.49
N LEU A 274 -7.40 -40.58 -22.65
CA LEU A 274 -6.50 -39.54 -22.18
C LEU A 274 -5.86 -38.85 -23.37
N VAL A 275 -6.19 -37.58 -23.60
CA VAL A 275 -5.70 -36.81 -24.74
C VAL A 275 -4.93 -35.60 -24.26
N SER A 276 -3.64 -35.50 -24.58
CA SER A 276 -2.75 -34.45 -24.05
C SER A 276 -2.85 -34.32 -22.51
N SER A 277 -3.10 -35.44 -21.82
CA SER A 277 -3.59 -35.49 -20.44
C SER A 277 -2.48 -35.36 -19.41
N VAL A 278 -2.78 -34.69 -18.30
CA VAL A 278 -1.99 -34.81 -17.06
C VAL A 278 -2.02 -36.24 -16.53
N GLY A 279 -1.06 -36.60 -15.69
CA GLY A 279 -1.04 -37.94 -15.09
C GLY A 279 0.29 -38.36 -14.50
N ALA A 280 1.36 -37.66 -14.83
CA ALA A 280 2.69 -37.89 -14.27
C ALA A 280 3.33 -36.55 -13.90
N GLN A 281 2.92 -36.03 -12.73
CA GLN A 281 3.23 -34.68 -12.24
C GLN A 281 4.71 -34.30 -12.27
N GLU A 282 5.63 -35.25 -12.13
CA GLU A 282 7.07 -34.96 -12.08
C GLU A 282 7.69 -34.61 -13.43
N PHE A 283 6.93 -34.78 -14.51
CA PHE A 283 7.29 -34.24 -15.83
C PHE A 283 6.56 -32.94 -16.13
N GLU A 284 5.67 -32.49 -15.25
CA GLU A 284 4.85 -31.30 -15.46
C GLU A 284 5.49 -30.08 -14.77
N LEU A 285 5.54 -28.96 -15.49
CA LEU A 285 6.11 -27.68 -15.03
C LEU A 285 7.53 -27.82 -14.47
N LEU A 286 7.73 -27.74 -13.15
CA LEU A 286 9.04 -27.85 -12.47
C LEU A 286 9.27 -29.23 -11.84
N GLY A 287 8.46 -30.24 -12.18
CA GLY A 287 8.65 -31.62 -11.79
C GLY A 287 8.53 -31.94 -10.28
N ASN A 288 8.14 -30.97 -9.46
CA ASN A 288 7.89 -31.16 -8.03
C ASN A 288 6.57 -30.51 -7.64
N HIS A 289 5.67 -31.30 -7.05
CA HIS A 289 4.34 -30.81 -6.64
C HIS A 289 4.40 -29.57 -5.74
N ILE A 290 5.29 -29.54 -4.73
CA ILE A 290 5.37 -28.40 -3.79
C ILE A 290 5.88 -27.15 -4.50
N VAL A 291 6.88 -27.30 -5.36
CA VAL A 291 7.44 -26.18 -6.13
C VAL A 291 6.41 -25.67 -7.14
N ASN A 292 5.71 -26.57 -7.84
CA ASN A 292 4.63 -26.22 -8.76
C ASN A 292 3.50 -25.49 -8.02
N LYS A 293 3.15 -25.93 -6.81
CA LYS A 293 2.19 -25.25 -5.95
C LYS A 293 2.63 -23.80 -5.73
N ILE A 294 3.86 -23.55 -5.27
CA ILE A 294 4.38 -22.17 -5.10
C ILE A 294 4.17 -21.31 -6.34
N VAL A 295 4.48 -21.82 -7.54
CA VAL A 295 4.24 -21.10 -8.80
C VAL A 295 2.75 -20.79 -9.01
N TYR A 296 1.88 -21.77 -8.78
CA TYR A 296 0.44 -21.59 -8.85
C TYR A 296 -0.10 -20.60 -7.79
N THR A 297 0.53 -20.45 -6.62
CA THR A 297 0.19 -19.39 -5.65
C THR A 297 0.37 -18.02 -6.28
N PHE A 298 1.51 -17.80 -6.96
CA PHE A 298 1.82 -16.53 -7.60
C PHE A 298 0.89 -16.28 -8.79
N HIS A 299 0.58 -17.31 -9.59
CA HIS A 299 -0.42 -17.21 -10.65
C HIS A 299 -1.80 -16.81 -10.09
N LEU A 300 -2.27 -17.47 -9.04
CA LEU A 300 -3.55 -17.13 -8.40
C LEU A 300 -3.53 -15.70 -7.86
N GLY A 301 -2.45 -15.30 -7.18
CA GLY A 301 -2.27 -13.94 -6.71
C GLY A 301 -2.33 -12.91 -7.84
N PHE A 302 -1.67 -13.17 -8.96
CA PHE A 302 -1.69 -12.32 -10.14
C PHE A 302 -3.10 -12.18 -10.71
N PHE A 303 -3.79 -13.29 -11.01
CA PHE A 303 -5.14 -13.25 -11.59
C PHE A 303 -6.15 -12.62 -10.62
N LYS A 304 -6.01 -12.89 -9.32
CA LYS A 304 -6.85 -12.27 -8.28
C LYS A 304 -6.65 -10.76 -8.24
N ILE A 305 -5.40 -10.26 -8.24
CA ILE A 305 -5.15 -8.82 -8.26
C ILE A 305 -5.62 -8.20 -9.58
N ALA A 306 -5.35 -8.85 -10.70
CA ALA A 306 -5.73 -8.35 -12.02
C ALA A 306 -7.25 -8.27 -12.20
N GLN A 307 -8.01 -9.20 -11.63
CA GLN A 307 -9.47 -9.18 -11.68
C GLN A 307 -10.09 -8.33 -10.57
N ASP A 308 -9.76 -8.59 -9.30
CA ASP A 308 -10.46 -7.95 -8.18
C ASP A 308 -10.05 -6.47 -7.98
N VAL A 309 -8.87 -6.06 -8.46
CA VAL A 309 -8.29 -4.72 -8.18
C VAL A 309 -8.21 -3.83 -9.41
N LEU A 310 -7.89 -4.38 -10.59
CA LEU A 310 -7.76 -3.55 -11.80
C LEU A 310 -9.11 -3.39 -12.51
N PRO A 311 -9.45 -2.20 -13.03
CA PRO A 311 -10.68 -2.02 -13.80
C PRO A 311 -10.56 -2.71 -15.17
N HIS A 312 -11.06 -3.95 -15.28
CA HIS A 312 -11.04 -4.75 -16.51
C HIS A 312 -12.38 -4.77 -17.28
N PHE A 313 -13.42 -4.12 -16.77
CA PHE A 313 -14.72 -3.95 -17.46
C PHE A 313 -15.36 -5.26 -17.96
N GLY A 314 -15.23 -6.34 -17.19
CA GLY A 314 -15.77 -7.66 -17.57
C GLY A 314 -14.94 -8.46 -18.58
N LEU A 315 -13.86 -7.90 -19.12
CA LEU A 315 -13.03 -8.59 -20.13
C LEU A 315 -12.39 -9.87 -19.57
N MET A 316 -11.89 -9.80 -18.34
CA MET A 316 -11.29 -10.95 -17.67
C MET A 316 -12.32 -11.96 -17.13
N ASP A 317 -13.58 -11.53 -16.93
CA ASP A 317 -14.66 -12.44 -16.52
C ASP A 317 -15.16 -13.26 -17.70
N ALA A 318 -15.18 -12.66 -18.90
CA ALA A 318 -15.63 -13.34 -20.12
C ALA A 318 -14.62 -14.34 -20.68
N GLY A 319 -13.32 -14.22 -20.34
CA GLY A 319 -12.27 -15.13 -20.82
C GLY A 319 -12.17 -16.41 -20.00
N ASN A 320 -11.67 -17.49 -20.62
CA ASN A 320 -11.42 -18.79 -19.96
C ASN A 320 -10.08 -18.84 -19.20
N VAL A 321 -9.16 -17.91 -19.47
CA VAL A 321 -7.91 -17.73 -18.70
C VAL A 321 -8.13 -16.62 -17.68
N ASN A 322 -8.61 -17.01 -16.50
CA ASN A 322 -9.14 -16.13 -15.46
C ASN A 322 -8.75 -16.64 -14.05
N LYS A 323 -9.29 -16.05 -12.97
CA LYS A 323 -9.07 -16.53 -11.60
C LYS A 323 -9.53 -17.98 -11.39
N ALA A 324 -10.63 -18.40 -12.01
CA ALA A 324 -11.11 -19.78 -11.90
C ALA A 324 -10.13 -20.79 -12.56
N PHE A 325 -9.53 -20.44 -13.70
CA PHE A 325 -8.43 -21.20 -14.29
C PHE A 325 -7.24 -21.32 -13.33
N ALA A 326 -6.83 -20.21 -12.70
CA ALA A 326 -5.74 -20.24 -11.73
C ALA A 326 -6.09 -21.08 -10.48
N ARG A 327 -7.35 -21.03 -10.04
CA ARG A 327 -7.89 -21.88 -8.97
C ARG A 327 -7.92 -23.35 -9.35
N MET A 328 -8.28 -23.70 -10.58
CA MET A 328 -8.26 -25.10 -11.03
C MET A 328 -6.86 -25.71 -10.91
N LEU A 329 -5.81 -24.98 -11.34
CA LEU A 329 -4.42 -25.43 -11.20
C LEU A 329 -3.95 -25.42 -9.74
N TRP A 330 -4.35 -24.42 -8.97
CA TRP A 330 -3.95 -24.29 -7.57
C TRP A 330 -4.66 -25.31 -6.67
N ASP A 331 -5.96 -25.53 -6.80
CA ASP A 331 -6.74 -26.42 -5.93
C ASP A 331 -6.45 -27.90 -6.24
N SER A 332 -6.15 -28.22 -7.50
CA SER A 332 -5.87 -29.59 -7.94
C SER A 332 -4.57 -30.14 -7.34
N ASP A 333 -4.65 -31.34 -6.77
CA ASP A 333 -3.49 -32.19 -6.52
C ASP A 333 -3.49 -33.37 -7.49
N VAL A 334 -2.52 -33.33 -8.41
CA VAL A 334 -2.33 -34.35 -9.44
C VAL A 334 -1.16 -35.30 -9.13
N SER A 335 -0.55 -35.21 -7.94
CA SER A 335 0.58 -36.05 -7.55
C SER A 335 0.21 -37.54 -7.44
N GLU A 336 -1.02 -37.84 -7.03
CA GLU A 336 -1.54 -39.20 -6.87
C GLU A 336 -2.07 -39.83 -8.17
N LEU A 337 -2.20 -39.07 -9.28
CA LEU A 337 -2.78 -39.59 -10.52
C LEU A 337 -2.06 -40.84 -11.05
N LYS A 338 -0.75 -40.94 -10.83
CA LYS A 338 0.03 -42.13 -11.21
C LYS A 338 -0.40 -43.38 -10.47
N LYS A 339 -0.74 -43.26 -9.18
CA LYS A 339 -1.23 -44.37 -8.38
C LYS A 339 -2.57 -44.85 -8.95
N TYR A 340 -3.48 -43.92 -9.20
CA TYR A 340 -4.80 -44.18 -9.77
C TYR A 340 -4.73 -44.80 -11.17
N LEU A 341 -3.81 -44.33 -12.02
CA LEU A 341 -3.57 -44.91 -13.34
C LEU A 341 -3.09 -46.37 -13.28
N ARG A 342 -2.30 -46.75 -12.27
CA ARG A 342 -1.84 -48.14 -12.11
C ARG A 342 -2.97 -49.09 -11.70
N GLU A 343 -3.93 -48.56 -10.94
CA GLU A 343 -5.11 -49.28 -10.45
C GLU A 343 -6.13 -49.55 -11.57
N TRP A 344 -6.19 -48.68 -12.59
CA TRP A 344 -7.08 -48.86 -13.73
C TRP A 344 -6.77 -50.13 -14.54
N GLN A 345 -7.80 -50.96 -14.72
CA GLN A 345 -7.73 -52.25 -15.42
C GLN A 345 -8.49 -52.26 -16.74
N GLY A 346 -9.45 -51.36 -16.95
CA GLY A 346 -10.27 -51.34 -18.16
C GLY A 346 -9.53 -50.83 -19.41
N PRO A 347 -10.24 -50.76 -20.56
CA PRO A 347 -9.70 -50.25 -21.81
C PRO A 347 -9.25 -48.80 -21.69
N LEU A 348 -8.06 -48.49 -22.21
CA LEU A 348 -7.50 -47.14 -22.20
C LEU A 348 -7.07 -46.72 -23.61
N TYR A 349 -7.49 -45.53 -24.04
CA TYR A 349 -7.00 -44.85 -25.23
C TYR A 349 -6.08 -43.69 -24.82
N LEU A 350 -4.92 -43.56 -25.46
CA LEU A 350 -3.96 -42.50 -25.17
C LEU A 350 -3.56 -41.80 -26.46
N ALA A 351 -3.84 -40.50 -26.58
CA ALA A 351 -3.39 -39.68 -27.70
C ALA A 351 -2.55 -38.50 -27.22
N HIS A 352 -1.39 -38.25 -27.83
CA HIS A 352 -0.51 -37.16 -27.40
C HIS A 352 0.32 -36.57 -28.55
N GLY A 353 0.52 -35.25 -28.52
CA GLY A 353 1.37 -34.52 -29.46
C GLY A 353 2.86 -34.64 -29.10
N LYS A 354 3.73 -34.94 -30.07
CA LYS A 354 5.17 -35.08 -29.81
C LYS A 354 5.85 -33.78 -29.39
N ASP A 355 5.28 -32.65 -29.77
CA ASP A 355 5.83 -31.30 -29.52
C ASP A 355 5.07 -30.57 -28.40
N ASP A 356 4.32 -31.29 -27.57
CA ASP A 356 3.57 -30.71 -26.45
C ASP A 356 4.53 -30.05 -25.43
N LEU A 357 4.29 -28.75 -25.18
CA LEU A 357 5.04 -27.92 -24.24
C LEU A 357 4.33 -27.75 -22.89
N VAL A 358 3.03 -28.04 -22.81
CA VAL A 358 2.21 -27.90 -21.61
C VAL A 358 2.30 -29.18 -20.79
N VAL A 359 2.02 -30.32 -21.43
CA VAL A 359 2.25 -31.66 -20.87
C VAL A 359 3.34 -32.34 -21.70
N PRO A 360 4.60 -32.36 -21.23
CA PRO A 360 5.70 -32.86 -22.03
C PRO A 360 5.46 -34.29 -22.52
N PHE A 361 5.84 -34.57 -23.78
CA PHE A 361 5.69 -35.89 -24.41
C PHE A 361 6.20 -37.06 -23.57
N VAL A 362 7.27 -36.85 -22.79
CA VAL A 362 7.82 -37.85 -21.85
C VAL A 362 6.79 -38.28 -20.80
N ALA A 363 5.92 -37.38 -20.35
CA ALA A 363 4.82 -37.70 -19.43
C ALA A 363 3.87 -38.72 -20.05
N ALA A 364 3.48 -38.54 -21.32
CA ALA A 364 2.62 -39.47 -22.04
C ALA A 364 3.29 -40.83 -22.30
N GLN A 365 4.58 -40.82 -22.64
CA GLN A 365 5.37 -42.05 -22.76
C GLN A 365 5.42 -42.81 -21.42
N TYR A 366 5.50 -42.09 -20.31
CA TYR A 366 5.46 -42.67 -18.98
C TYR A 366 4.06 -43.20 -18.63
N THR A 367 3.00 -42.47 -18.94
CA THR A 367 1.60 -42.94 -18.80
C THR A 367 1.37 -44.23 -19.58
N ALA A 368 1.90 -44.36 -20.81
CA ALA A 368 1.83 -45.60 -21.57
C ALA A 368 2.56 -46.79 -20.90
N LYS A 369 3.62 -46.52 -20.12
CA LYS A 369 4.30 -47.56 -19.30
C LYS A 369 3.49 -47.93 -18.06
N LEU A 370 2.79 -46.98 -17.45
CA LEU A 370 1.91 -47.22 -16.30
C LEU A 370 0.62 -47.96 -16.67
N ALA A 371 0.15 -47.78 -17.90
CA ALA A 371 -1.03 -48.45 -18.46
C ALA A 371 -0.63 -49.22 -19.74
N PRO A 372 0.04 -50.38 -19.63
CA PRO A 372 0.50 -51.13 -20.80
C PRO A 372 -0.64 -51.63 -21.71
N GLN A 373 -1.88 -51.68 -21.22
CA GLN A 373 -3.06 -51.99 -22.02
C GLN A 373 -3.51 -50.83 -22.91
N ALA A 374 -2.91 -49.65 -22.78
CA ALA A 374 -3.29 -48.46 -23.53
C ALA A 374 -3.06 -48.61 -25.04
N VAL A 375 -4.09 -48.26 -25.82
CA VAL A 375 -3.94 -48.04 -27.26
C VAL A 375 -3.36 -46.65 -27.48
N ALA A 376 -2.02 -46.57 -27.49
CA ALA A 376 -1.30 -45.30 -27.63
C ALA A 376 -1.20 -44.83 -29.10
N ARG A 377 -1.42 -43.53 -29.32
CA ARG A 377 -1.31 -42.81 -30.59
C ARG A 377 -0.52 -41.52 -30.38
N PHE A 378 0.70 -41.48 -30.91
CA PHE A 378 1.57 -40.31 -30.81
C PHE A 378 1.68 -39.62 -32.17
N VAL A 379 1.17 -38.40 -32.25
CA VAL A 379 1.04 -37.64 -33.51
C VAL A 379 1.99 -36.43 -33.52
N PRO A 380 2.44 -35.96 -34.69
CA PRO A 380 3.08 -34.64 -34.79
C PRO A 380 2.11 -33.54 -34.33
N GLY A 381 2.59 -32.53 -33.61
CA GLY A 381 1.75 -31.46 -33.07
C GLY A 381 1.96 -31.20 -31.58
N GLY A 382 1.37 -30.10 -31.10
CA GLY A 382 1.51 -29.59 -29.74
C GLY A 382 0.45 -30.12 -28.76
N HIS A 383 0.08 -29.32 -27.76
CA HIS A 383 -0.93 -29.69 -26.76
C HIS A 383 -2.33 -29.86 -27.36
N ASP A 384 -2.66 -29.07 -28.38
CA ASP A 384 -4.00 -28.94 -28.94
C ASP A 384 -4.31 -29.93 -30.08
N VAL A 385 -3.79 -31.17 -30.01
CA VAL A 385 -3.98 -32.20 -31.05
C VAL A 385 -5.45 -32.46 -31.41
N PHE A 386 -6.35 -32.26 -30.45
CA PHE A 386 -7.80 -32.40 -30.61
C PHE A 386 -8.45 -31.24 -31.38
N LEU A 387 -7.82 -30.06 -31.42
CA LEU A 387 -8.24 -28.92 -32.24
C LEU A 387 -7.56 -28.94 -33.62
N GLU A 388 -6.29 -29.34 -33.66
CA GLU A 388 -5.51 -29.34 -34.90
C GLU A 388 -5.96 -30.44 -35.86
N ASN A 389 -6.34 -31.62 -35.35
CA ASN A 389 -6.72 -32.78 -36.16
C ASN A 389 -7.96 -33.52 -35.59
N PRO A 390 -9.12 -32.85 -35.45
CA PRO A 390 -10.31 -33.43 -34.80
C PRO A 390 -10.85 -34.66 -35.55
N GLU A 391 -10.88 -34.65 -36.87
CA GLU A 391 -11.38 -35.77 -37.70
C GLU A 391 -10.55 -37.03 -37.48
N LYS A 392 -9.22 -36.92 -37.61
CA LYS A 392 -8.31 -38.05 -37.43
C LYS A 392 -8.35 -38.60 -36.01
N LEU A 393 -8.40 -37.70 -35.01
CA LEU A 393 -8.51 -38.11 -33.60
C LEU A 393 -9.84 -38.84 -33.35
N ALA A 394 -10.94 -38.34 -33.90
CA ALA A 394 -12.26 -38.95 -33.78
C ALA A 394 -12.31 -40.32 -34.49
N ASP A 395 -11.72 -40.46 -35.67
CA ASP A 395 -11.62 -41.74 -36.40
C ASP A 395 -10.80 -42.78 -35.61
N ASP A 396 -9.63 -42.40 -35.10
CA ASP A 396 -8.78 -43.27 -34.29
C ASP A 396 -9.49 -43.69 -32.99
N TYR A 397 -10.20 -42.75 -32.34
CA TYR A 397 -10.96 -43.03 -31.12
C TYR A 397 -12.22 -43.86 -31.41
N ALA A 398 -12.90 -43.63 -32.52
CA ALA A 398 -14.03 -44.44 -32.98
C ALA A 398 -13.62 -45.90 -33.22
N ALA A 399 -12.45 -46.13 -33.83
CA ALA A 399 -11.89 -47.46 -34.02
C ALA A 399 -11.57 -48.16 -32.69
N PHE A 400 -11.17 -47.39 -31.67
CA PHE A 400 -11.02 -47.90 -30.31
C PHE A 400 -12.37 -48.25 -29.69
N LEU A 401 -13.35 -47.35 -29.71
CA LEU A 401 -14.70 -47.58 -29.17
C LEU A 401 -15.39 -48.79 -29.81
N ALA A 402 -15.19 -49.01 -31.12
CA ALA A 402 -15.72 -50.18 -31.82
C ALA A 402 -15.18 -51.51 -31.26
N LYS A 403 -13.92 -51.54 -30.80
CA LYS A 403 -13.33 -52.70 -30.12
C LYS A 403 -13.85 -52.85 -28.71
N VAL A 404 -13.99 -51.74 -27.98
CA VAL A 404 -14.53 -51.72 -26.61
C VAL A 404 -15.99 -52.19 -26.59
N ALA A 405 -16.78 -51.92 -27.63
CA ALA A 405 -18.16 -52.39 -27.73
C ALA A 405 -18.30 -53.92 -27.89
N VAL A 406 -17.22 -54.64 -28.19
CA VAL A 406 -17.20 -56.11 -28.31
C VAL A 406 -16.57 -56.70 -27.04
N PRO A 407 -17.32 -57.43 -26.18
CA PRO A 407 -16.82 -57.87 -24.88
C PRO A 407 -15.48 -58.63 -24.90
N ALA A 408 -15.29 -59.53 -25.88
CA ALA A 408 -14.05 -60.30 -26.02
C ALA A 408 -12.84 -59.44 -26.45
N GLU A 409 -13.05 -58.34 -27.17
CA GLU A 409 -11.98 -57.39 -27.52
C GLU A 409 -11.74 -56.40 -26.38
N ALA A 410 -12.78 -55.98 -25.66
CA ALA A 410 -12.66 -55.19 -24.45
C ALA A 410 -11.86 -55.90 -23.36
N GLU A 411 -12.05 -57.21 -23.19
CA GLU A 411 -11.27 -58.03 -22.25
C GLU A 411 -9.78 -58.07 -22.64
N LYS A 412 -9.45 -58.15 -23.94
CA LYS A 412 -8.05 -58.07 -24.43
C LYS A 412 -7.42 -56.68 -24.23
N LEU A 413 -8.25 -55.64 -24.29
CA LEU A 413 -7.85 -54.25 -24.01
C LEU A 413 -7.87 -53.94 -22.51
N SER A 414 -8.30 -54.89 -21.67
CA SER A 414 -8.28 -54.80 -20.23
C SER A 414 -7.08 -55.57 -19.67
N ARG A 415 -6.62 -55.20 -18.47
CA ARG A 415 -5.48 -55.82 -17.81
C ARG A 415 -5.93 -56.64 -16.61
N ALA A 416 -5.32 -57.81 -16.42
CA ALA A 416 -5.70 -58.76 -15.36
C ALA A 416 -5.33 -58.32 -13.93
N ALA A 417 -4.35 -57.42 -13.71
CA ALA A 417 -3.91 -56.99 -12.37
C ALA A 417 -3.21 -55.61 -12.38
N PRO A 418 -3.20 -54.82 -11.27
CA PRO A 418 -2.47 -53.55 -11.13
C PRO A 418 -0.97 -53.60 -11.49
N VAL A 419 -0.37 -52.52 -12.02
CA VAL A 419 1.09 -52.47 -12.29
C VAL A 419 1.82 -52.22 -10.97
N PRO A 420 2.85 -53.01 -10.63
CA PRO A 420 3.66 -52.76 -9.43
C PRO A 420 4.35 -51.40 -9.49
N ALA A 421 4.61 -50.79 -8.33
CA ALA A 421 5.14 -49.42 -8.23
C ALA A 421 6.59 -49.22 -8.74
N ALA A 422 7.28 -50.26 -9.21
CA ALA A 422 8.75 -50.33 -9.29
C ALA A 422 9.36 -50.05 -10.68
N ALA A 423 8.97 -48.97 -11.36
CA ALA A 423 9.78 -48.42 -12.45
C ALA A 423 10.46 -47.13 -11.98
N PRO A 424 11.81 -47.11 -11.80
CA PRO A 424 12.51 -45.89 -11.46
C PRO A 424 12.29 -44.83 -12.54
N PHE A 425 12.25 -43.59 -12.08
CA PHE A 425 12.01 -42.41 -12.89
C PHE A 425 13.06 -42.32 -14.02
N PRO A 426 12.68 -42.18 -15.30
CA PRO A 426 13.65 -41.77 -16.30
C PRO A 426 14.16 -40.36 -15.91
N PRO A 427 15.47 -40.08 -15.99
CA PRO A 427 15.99 -38.76 -15.64
C PRO A 427 15.24 -37.67 -16.42
N ILE A 428 14.85 -36.59 -15.73
CA ILE A 428 14.26 -35.42 -16.39
C ILE A 428 15.34 -34.91 -17.36
N GLU A 429 15.05 -34.93 -18.65
CA GLU A 429 15.93 -34.32 -19.63
C GLU A 429 15.97 -32.82 -19.38
N ALA A 430 17.17 -32.25 -19.37
CA ALA A 430 17.33 -30.80 -19.25
C ALA A 430 16.49 -30.10 -20.32
N ALA A 431 15.94 -28.93 -19.98
CA ALA A 431 15.25 -28.14 -20.98
C ALA A 431 16.21 -27.83 -22.14
N HIS A 432 15.73 -27.98 -23.38
CA HIS A 432 16.45 -27.58 -24.60
C HIS A 432 15.54 -26.72 -25.49
N GLY A 433 16.14 -25.92 -26.37
CA GLY A 433 15.42 -25.10 -27.33
C GLY A 433 14.48 -24.08 -26.68
N MET A 434 13.23 -24.03 -27.13
CA MET A 434 12.23 -23.05 -26.67
C MET A 434 11.95 -23.13 -25.17
N ARG A 435 12.05 -24.33 -24.56
CA ARG A 435 11.79 -24.52 -23.12
C ARG A 435 12.79 -23.76 -22.24
N VAL A 436 14.07 -23.71 -22.64
CA VAL A 436 15.10 -22.93 -21.94
C VAL A 436 14.78 -21.44 -22.02
N LEU A 437 14.38 -20.95 -23.20
CA LEU A 437 14.04 -19.54 -23.39
C LEU A 437 12.85 -19.10 -22.53
N VAL A 438 11.81 -19.95 -22.44
CA VAL A 438 10.65 -19.69 -21.58
C VAL A 438 11.07 -19.66 -20.11
N LEU A 439 11.87 -20.64 -19.65
CA LEU A 439 12.37 -20.65 -18.27
C LEU A 439 13.26 -19.44 -17.97
N MET A 440 14.13 -19.04 -18.89
CA MET A 440 14.95 -17.83 -18.74
C MET A 440 14.07 -16.56 -18.64
N LEU A 441 13.01 -16.47 -19.45
CA LEU A 441 12.09 -15.32 -19.40
C LEU A 441 11.33 -15.29 -18.06
N VAL A 442 10.85 -16.43 -17.58
CA VAL A 442 10.17 -16.55 -16.27
C VAL A 442 11.12 -16.15 -15.15
N ILE A 443 12.34 -16.69 -15.12
CA ILE A 443 13.37 -16.34 -14.15
C ILE A 443 13.64 -14.83 -14.18
N LEU A 444 13.86 -14.26 -15.36
CA LEU A 444 14.08 -12.83 -15.55
C LEU A 444 12.93 -12.01 -14.95
N VAL A 445 11.68 -12.35 -15.23
CA VAL A 445 10.51 -11.63 -14.72
C VAL A 445 10.40 -11.77 -13.19
N CYS A 446 10.64 -12.96 -12.65
CA CYS A 446 10.61 -13.22 -11.21
C CYS A 446 11.64 -12.39 -10.44
N THR A 447 12.80 -12.08 -11.03
CA THR A 447 13.80 -11.22 -10.37
C THR A 447 13.31 -9.80 -10.07
N PHE A 448 12.34 -9.27 -10.82
CA PHE A 448 11.73 -7.97 -10.52
C PHE A 448 10.86 -7.99 -9.26
N VAL A 449 10.27 -9.15 -8.95
CA VAL A 449 9.44 -9.33 -7.75
C VAL A 449 10.32 -9.63 -6.56
N ALA A 450 11.22 -10.61 -6.68
CA ALA A 450 12.04 -11.10 -5.60
C ALA A 450 13.38 -11.67 -6.12
N GLU A 451 14.38 -10.81 -6.28
CA GLU A 451 15.73 -11.18 -6.77
C GLU A 451 16.36 -12.36 -6.01
N ASP A 452 16.68 -12.22 -4.71
CA ASP A 452 17.44 -13.24 -3.99
C ASP A 452 16.69 -14.58 -3.92
N PRO A 453 15.38 -14.63 -3.61
CA PRO A 453 14.60 -15.86 -3.68
C PRO A 453 14.58 -16.47 -5.09
N THR A 454 14.54 -15.64 -6.14
CA THR A 454 14.59 -16.12 -7.52
C THR A 454 15.94 -16.74 -7.84
N CYS A 455 17.06 -16.16 -7.40
CA CYS A 455 18.38 -16.78 -7.57
C CYS A 455 18.49 -18.13 -6.86
N LEU A 456 17.97 -18.23 -5.64
CA LEU A 456 17.93 -19.51 -4.91
C LEU A 456 17.02 -20.54 -5.59
N ALA A 457 15.85 -20.11 -6.07
CA ALA A 457 14.94 -20.97 -6.83
C ALA A 457 15.57 -21.44 -8.14
N SER A 458 16.23 -20.55 -8.89
CA SER A 458 16.99 -20.91 -10.09
C SER A 458 18.08 -21.93 -9.81
N GLY A 459 18.82 -21.80 -8.70
CA GLY A 459 19.81 -22.80 -8.30
C GLY A 459 19.20 -24.16 -7.96
N LEU A 460 17.99 -24.20 -7.41
CA LEU A 460 17.25 -25.44 -7.23
C LEU A 460 16.83 -26.08 -8.56
N LEU A 461 16.40 -25.27 -9.53
CA LEU A 461 16.09 -25.75 -10.89
C LEU A 461 17.32 -26.36 -11.57
N VAL A 462 18.50 -25.78 -11.32
CA VAL A 462 19.79 -26.34 -11.78
C VAL A 462 20.08 -27.67 -11.08
N ALA A 463 19.91 -27.75 -9.75
CA ALA A 463 20.12 -29.00 -9.00
C ALA A 463 19.19 -30.14 -9.45
N GLN A 464 17.98 -29.81 -9.90
CA GLN A 464 17.00 -30.77 -10.41
C GLN A 464 17.24 -31.14 -11.89
N GLY A 465 18.22 -30.53 -12.54
CA GLY A 465 18.53 -30.77 -13.95
C GLY A 465 17.54 -30.14 -14.93
N LEU A 466 16.66 -29.23 -14.49
CA LEU A 466 15.63 -28.62 -15.34
C LEU A 466 16.18 -27.54 -16.26
N ILE A 467 17.21 -26.82 -15.82
CA ILE A 467 17.90 -25.78 -16.58
C ILE A 467 19.39 -25.87 -16.28
N GLU A 468 20.23 -25.61 -17.28
CA GLU A 468 21.66 -25.54 -17.05
C GLU A 468 22.06 -24.31 -16.23
N PHE A 469 23.19 -24.41 -15.52
CA PHE A 469 23.72 -23.34 -14.66
C PHE A 469 23.91 -22.01 -15.40
N VAL A 470 24.41 -22.04 -16.63
CA VAL A 470 24.74 -20.83 -17.40
C VAL A 470 23.48 -20.06 -17.84
N PRO A 471 22.49 -20.68 -18.51
CA PRO A 471 21.21 -20.03 -18.82
C PRO A 471 20.49 -19.45 -17.59
N ALA A 472 20.46 -20.19 -16.48
CA ALA A 472 19.84 -19.73 -15.23
C ALA A 472 20.56 -18.49 -14.68
N THR A 473 21.90 -18.52 -14.65
CA THR A 473 22.72 -17.40 -14.18
C THR A 473 22.57 -16.16 -15.04
N LEU A 474 22.55 -16.32 -16.37
CA LEU A 474 22.35 -15.22 -17.31
C LEU A 474 20.97 -14.59 -17.16
N ALA A 475 19.91 -15.40 -17.04
CA ALA A 475 18.55 -14.91 -16.83
C ALA A 475 18.44 -14.08 -15.54
N CYS A 476 18.99 -14.59 -14.43
CA CYS A 476 19.04 -13.84 -13.18
C CYS A 476 19.85 -12.55 -13.32
N LEU A 477 21.06 -12.60 -13.88
CA LEU A 477 21.94 -11.45 -14.04
C LEU A 477 21.27 -10.32 -14.83
N VAL A 478 20.65 -10.65 -15.97
CA VAL A 478 19.98 -9.68 -16.84
C VAL A 478 18.77 -9.07 -16.14
N GLY A 479 17.90 -9.89 -15.55
CA GLY A 479 16.69 -9.39 -14.87
C GLY A 479 17.03 -8.45 -13.72
N ILE A 480 18.03 -8.81 -12.92
CA ILE A 480 18.49 -8.00 -11.81
C ILE A 480 19.10 -6.68 -12.27
N PHE A 481 19.99 -6.72 -13.27
CA PHE A 481 20.63 -5.53 -13.80
C PHE A 481 19.60 -4.51 -14.32
N ILE A 482 18.57 -5.00 -15.00
CA ILE A 482 17.45 -4.17 -15.47
C ILE A 482 16.68 -3.61 -14.27
N GLY A 483 16.41 -4.42 -13.24
CA GLY A 483 15.69 -4.01 -12.03
C GLY A 483 16.41 -2.90 -11.25
N ASP A 484 17.71 -3.07 -11.01
CA ASP A 484 18.56 -2.08 -10.33
C ASP A 484 18.60 -0.75 -11.09
N SER A 485 18.78 -0.85 -12.41
CA SER A 485 18.79 0.31 -13.30
C SER A 485 17.44 1.03 -13.26
N ALA A 486 16.32 0.31 -13.27
CA ALA A 486 14.98 0.87 -13.18
C ALA A 486 14.76 1.62 -11.86
N LEU A 487 15.17 1.07 -10.72
CA LEU A 487 15.08 1.73 -9.41
C LEU A 487 15.83 3.07 -9.37
N TYR A 488 17.04 3.10 -9.92
CA TYR A 488 17.82 4.33 -10.07
C TYR A 488 17.11 5.35 -10.97
N LEU A 489 16.58 4.92 -12.12
CA LEU A 489 15.87 5.80 -13.05
C LEU A 489 14.58 6.37 -12.43
N ILE A 490 13.84 5.58 -11.65
CA ILE A 490 12.67 6.04 -10.90
C ILE A 490 13.07 7.19 -9.96
N GLY A 491 14.13 7.02 -9.18
CA GLY A 491 14.66 8.09 -8.32
C GLY A 491 15.08 9.33 -9.11
N ARG A 492 15.75 9.14 -10.25
CA ARG A 492 16.28 10.23 -11.09
C ARG A 492 15.20 11.09 -11.72
N PHE A 493 14.13 10.47 -12.22
CA PHE A 493 13.06 11.19 -12.93
C PHE A 493 11.92 11.66 -12.03
N PHE A 494 11.57 10.88 -10.99
CA PHE A 494 10.39 11.15 -10.16
C PHE A 494 10.71 11.59 -8.73
N GLY A 495 11.98 11.54 -8.31
CA GLY A 495 12.40 11.66 -6.92
C GLY A 495 12.13 13.00 -6.21
N ARG A 496 12.75 14.10 -6.67
CA ARG A 496 12.63 15.42 -6.01
C ARG A 496 11.18 15.93 -5.89
N PRO A 497 10.31 15.82 -6.93
CA PRO A 497 8.91 16.23 -6.81
C PRO A 497 8.10 15.39 -5.80
N VAL A 498 8.42 14.10 -5.65
CA VAL A 498 7.72 13.17 -4.75
C VAL A 498 8.08 13.42 -3.28
N LEU A 499 9.32 13.81 -2.98
CA LEU A 499 9.76 14.16 -1.62
C LEU A 499 8.98 15.33 -1.01
N ARG A 500 8.34 16.19 -1.83
CA ARG A 500 7.50 17.30 -1.37
C ARG A 500 6.07 16.87 -1.00
N LYS A 501 5.66 15.65 -1.33
CA LYS A 501 4.31 15.12 -1.09
C LYS A 501 4.27 14.15 0.09
N ALA A 502 3.14 14.06 0.78
CA ALA A 502 2.92 13.05 1.81
C ALA A 502 2.80 11.65 1.17
N PRO A 503 3.28 10.57 1.81
CA PRO A 503 3.92 10.51 3.14
C PRO A 503 5.44 10.76 3.10
N PHE A 504 6.08 10.85 1.93
CA PHE A 504 7.54 10.95 1.81
C PHE A 504 8.14 12.18 2.50
N LYS A 505 7.44 13.33 2.47
CA LYS A 505 7.81 14.54 3.21
C LYS A 505 7.89 14.38 4.73
N TRP A 506 7.26 13.33 5.28
CA TRP A 506 7.28 13.03 6.71
C TRP A 506 8.49 12.17 7.10
N ILE A 507 9.09 11.47 6.13
CA ILE A 507 10.13 10.46 6.36
C ILE A 507 11.52 11.03 6.02
N ILE A 508 11.64 11.81 4.94
CA ILE A 508 12.92 12.29 4.42
C ILE A 508 12.81 13.81 4.16
N SER A 509 13.68 14.60 4.79
CA SER A 509 13.72 16.04 4.58
C SER A 509 14.61 16.43 3.38
N GLU A 510 14.26 17.49 2.64
CA GLU A 510 15.09 18.00 1.53
C GLU A 510 16.51 18.37 1.99
N GLN A 511 16.64 18.94 3.19
CA GLN A 511 17.95 19.31 3.77
C GLN A 511 18.86 18.10 4.02
N GLU A 512 18.30 16.94 4.40
CA GLU A 512 19.08 15.70 4.56
C GLU A 512 19.53 15.13 3.23
N VAL A 513 18.70 15.25 2.18
CA VAL A 513 19.05 14.82 0.82
C VAL A 513 20.18 15.68 0.24
N ASP A 514 20.12 17.00 0.43
CA ASP A 514 21.18 17.91 -0.03
C ASP A 514 22.49 17.67 0.76
N ARG A 515 22.43 17.46 2.09
CA ARG A 515 23.59 17.08 2.91
C ARG A 515 24.23 15.77 2.44
N MET A 516 23.43 14.77 2.07
CA MET A 516 23.94 13.53 1.52
C MET A 516 24.54 13.74 0.13
N SER A 517 23.94 14.59 -0.71
CA SER A 517 24.46 14.89 -2.06
C SER A 517 25.87 15.47 -1.98
N ASP A 518 26.06 16.47 -1.14
CA ASP A 518 27.36 17.12 -0.94
C ASP A 518 28.43 16.18 -0.40
N TRP A 519 28.04 15.22 0.46
CA TRP A 519 28.97 14.23 1.01
C TRP A 519 29.42 13.22 -0.05
N PHE A 520 28.51 12.78 -0.93
CA PHE A 520 28.82 11.84 -2.02
C PHE A 520 29.71 12.46 -3.10
N ASP A 521 29.51 13.75 -3.42
CA ASP A 521 30.34 14.46 -4.40
C ASP A 521 31.77 14.68 -3.89
N LYS A 522 31.94 14.87 -2.57
CA LYS A 522 33.24 15.13 -1.94
C LYS A 522 34.00 13.87 -1.50
N ASN A 523 33.36 12.70 -1.48
CA ASN A 523 33.93 11.49 -0.89
C ASN A 523 33.89 10.28 -1.85
N PRO A 524 35.03 9.81 -2.38
CA PRO A 524 35.08 8.68 -3.32
C PRO A 524 34.58 7.35 -2.73
N LYS A 525 34.47 7.26 -1.39
CA LYS A 525 33.88 6.10 -0.69
C LYS A 525 32.36 6.00 -0.81
N GLY A 526 31.67 7.07 -1.27
CA GLY A 526 30.22 7.06 -1.44
C GLY A 526 29.73 6.00 -2.42
N PHE A 527 30.40 5.83 -3.56
CA PHE A 527 30.04 4.79 -4.54
C PHE A 527 30.23 3.36 -3.99
N ALA A 528 31.24 3.15 -3.13
CA ALA A 528 31.45 1.86 -2.47
C ALA A 528 30.31 1.52 -1.50
N LEU A 529 29.69 2.52 -0.87
CA LEU A 529 28.52 2.33 -0.02
C LEU A 529 27.32 1.83 -0.83
N ILE A 530 27.11 2.37 -2.04
CA ILE A 530 26.03 1.93 -2.94
C ILE A 530 26.24 0.47 -3.35
N VAL A 531 27.46 0.08 -3.71
CA VAL A 531 27.78 -1.31 -4.01
C VAL A 531 27.57 -2.20 -2.79
N SER A 532 27.98 -1.74 -1.60
CA SER A 532 27.84 -2.52 -0.36
C SER A 532 26.39 -2.79 0.02
N SER A 533 25.45 -1.91 -0.38
CA SER A 533 24.01 -2.09 -0.11
C SER A 533 23.44 -3.35 -0.76
N ARG A 534 24.08 -3.88 -1.80
CA ARG A 534 23.68 -5.14 -2.44
C ARG A 534 23.84 -6.35 -1.52
N PHE A 535 24.78 -6.29 -0.59
CA PHE A 535 25.05 -7.37 0.37
C PHE A 535 24.25 -7.21 1.67
N ILE A 536 23.43 -6.17 1.78
CA ILE A 536 22.64 -5.86 2.97
C ILE A 536 21.15 -5.94 2.62
N PRO A 537 20.43 -6.99 3.08
CA PRO A 537 19.01 -7.19 2.78
C PRO A 537 18.16 -5.95 3.07
N GLY A 538 17.26 -5.61 2.15
CA GLY A 538 16.31 -4.50 2.27
C GLY A 538 16.90 -3.09 2.08
N SER A 539 18.23 -2.93 2.04
CA SER A 539 18.87 -1.62 1.88
C SER A 539 18.98 -1.14 0.42
N ARG A 540 18.91 -2.07 -0.54
CA ARG A 540 19.06 -1.83 -1.98
C ARG A 540 18.06 -0.82 -2.55
N VAL A 541 16.77 -1.07 -2.33
CA VAL A 541 15.68 -0.23 -2.86
C VAL A 541 15.81 1.24 -2.42
N PRO A 542 15.90 1.55 -1.11
CA PRO A 542 16.05 2.94 -0.69
C PRO A 542 17.37 3.55 -1.16
N THR A 543 18.46 2.77 -1.24
CA THR A 543 19.78 3.28 -1.65
C THR A 543 19.82 3.65 -3.13
N PHE A 544 19.27 2.80 -4.02
CA PHE A 544 19.31 3.04 -5.47
C PHE A 544 18.35 4.14 -5.89
N VAL A 545 17.17 4.21 -5.24
CA VAL A 545 16.24 5.32 -5.42
C VAL A 545 16.86 6.63 -4.91
N ALA A 546 17.52 6.63 -3.74
CA ALA A 546 18.23 7.80 -3.22
C ALA A 546 19.36 8.25 -4.15
N ALA A 547 20.18 7.32 -4.65
CA ALA A 547 21.21 7.61 -5.64
C ALA A 547 20.64 8.27 -6.92
N GLY A 548 19.45 7.84 -7.34
CA GLY A 548 18.68 8.46 -8.42
C GLY A 548 18.24 9.89 -8.09
N ILE A 549 17.62 10.10 -6.92
CA ILE A 549 17.19 11.43 -6.43
C ILE A 549 18.36 12.44 -6.43
N MET A 550 19.54 11.98 -6.03
CA MET A 550 20.77 12.76 -5.97
C MET A 550 21.44 12.97 -7.34
N LYS A 551 20.90 12.35 -8.40
CA LYS A 551 21.39 12.45 -9.79
C LYS A 551 22.87 12.09 -9.97
N LEU A 552 23.37 11.13 -9.19
CA LEU A 552 24.74 10.62 -9.29
C LEU A 552 25.10 10.16 -10.72
N ASN A 553 26.40 10.02 -11.02
CA ASN A 553 26.85 9.67 -12.37
C ASN A 553 26.30 8.31 -12.84
N MET A 554 25.43 8.35 -13.86
CA MET A 554 24.71 7.18 -14.37
C MET A 554 25.63 6.09 -14.93
N GLY A 555 26.64 6.46 -15.72
CA GLY A 555 27.53 5.47 -16.34
C GLY A 555 28.33 4.69 -15.30
N LYS A 556 28.85 5.38 -14.29
CA LYS A 556 29.55 4.74 -13.17
C LYS A 556 28.63 3.81 -12.37
N LEU A 557 27.39 4.23 -12.09
CA LEU A 557 26.44 3.42 -11.32
C LEU A 557 25.97 2.18 -12.07
N ILE A 558 25.63 2.30 -13.35
CA ILE A 558 25.21 1.17 -14.18
C ILE A 558 26.32 0.11 -14.24
N LEU A 559 27.57 0.53 -14.46
CA LEU A 559 28.71 -0.38 -14.45
C LEU A 559 28.87 -1.09 -13.09
N LEU A 560 28.74 -0.35 -11.99
CA LEU A 560 28.83 -0.91 -10.65
C LEU A 560 27.68 -1.87 -10.34
N PHE A 561 26.45 -1.62 -10.78
CA PHE A 561 25.33 -2.54 -10.64
C PHE A 561 25.58 -3.84 -11.39
N PHE A 562 26.07 -3.76 -12.63
CA PHE A 562 26.42 -4.94 -13.41
C PHE A 562 27.51 -5.78 -12.74
N ILE A 563 28.62 -5.15 -12.31
CA ILE A 563 29.72 -5.86 -11.63
C ILE A 563 29.22 -6.51 -10.33
N ALA A 564 28.45 -5.77 -9.53
CA ALA A 564 27.95 -6.28 -8.27
C ALA A 564 26.98 -7.46 -8.47
N ALA A 565 26.12 -7.40 -9.50
CA ALA A 565 25.25 -8.51 -9.89
C ALA A 565 26.04 -9.73 -10.40
N ALA A 566 27.03 -9.49 -11.27
CA ALA A 566 27.87 -10.56 -11.83
C ALA A 566 28.69 -11.29 -10.75
N VAL A 567 29.10 -10.59 -9.70
CA VAL A 567 29.83 -11.19 -8.57
C VAL A 567 28.90 -11.93 -7.61
N TRP A 568 27.68 -11.44 -7.39
CA TRP A 568 26.78 -11.97 -6.35
C TRP A 568 25.87 -13.10 -6.82
N THR A 569 25.37 -13.02 -8.06
CA THR A 569 24.38 -13.95 -8.60
C THR A 569 24.90 -15.40 -8.71
N PRO A 570 26.09 -15.67 -9.28
CA PRO A 570 26.58 -17.04 -9.42
C PRO A 570 26.78 -17.76 -8.07
N PRO A 571 27.39 -17.14 -7.04
CA PRO A 571 27.50 -17.76 -5.72
C PRO A 571 26.17 -18.15 -5.09
N LEU A 572 25.11 -17.34 -5.23
CA LEU A 572 23.79 -17.67 -4.71
C LEU A 572 23.18 -18.89 -5.41
N ILE A 573 23.27 -18.94 -6.74
CA ILE A 573 22.78 -20.06 -7.54
C ILE A 573 23.57 -21.33 -7.19
N LEU A 574 24.91 -21.25 -7.10
CA LEU A 574 25.77 -22.37 -6.71
C LEU A 574 25.49 -22.86 -5.28
N LEU A 575 25.20 -21.94 -4.36
CA LEU A 575 24.85 -22.28 -2.98
C LEU A 575 23.55 -23.09 -2.95
N ALA A 576 22.52 -22.62 -3.66
CA ALA A 576 21.25 -23.34 -3.76
C ALA A 576 21.38 -24.66 -4.52
N GLU A 577 22.21 -24.71 -5.56
CA GLU A 577 22.48 -25.95 -6.30
C GLU A 577 23.09 -27.03 -5.38
N LYS A 578 24.12 -26.66 -4.60
CA LYS A 578 24.84 -27.61 -3.74
C LYS A 578 24.15 -27.93 -2.42
N VAL A 579 23.43 -26.97 -1.84
CA VAL A 579 22.90 -27.07 -0.47
C VAL A 579 21.37 -27.13 -0.44
N GLY A 580 20.69 -26.67 -1.49
CA GLY A 580 19.24 -26.48 -1.53
C GLY A 580 18.43 -27.75 -1.32
N ALA A 581 18.88 -28.90 -1.87
CA ALA A 581 18.20 -30.18 -1.68
C ALA A 581 18.09 -30.55 -0.19
N GLY A 582 19.19 -30.43 0.57
CA GLY A 582 19.20 -30.72 2.01
C GLY A 582 18.44 -29.68 2.86
N VAL A 583 18.31 -28.44 2.38
CA VAL A 583 17.54 -27.39 3.05
C VAL A 583 16.04 -27.62 2.87
N ILE A 584 15.59 -28.07 1.69
CA ILE A 584 14.17 -28.34 1.42
C ILE A 584 13.65 -29.50 2.26
N ASP A 585 14.46 -30.54 2.45
CA ASP A 585 14.07 -31.67 3.30
C ASP A 585 13.90 -31.25 4.76
N LYS A 586 14.78 -30.39 5.29
CA LYS A 586 14.60 -29.80 6.63
C LYS A 586 13.48 -28.76 6.70
N PHE A 587 13.21 -28.03 5.62
CA PHE A 587 12.14 -27.04 5.56
C PHE A 587 10.77 -27.72 5.68
N LYS A 588 10.58 -28.90 5.07
CA LYS A 588 9.36 -29.72 5.25
C LYS A 588 9.10 -30.05 6.73
N GLU A 589 10.15 -30.33 7.51
CA GLU A 589 10.02 -30.61 8.94
C GLU A 589 9.73 -29.37 9.79
N TRP A 590 10.29 -28.19 9.45
CA TRP A 590 10.30 -27.00 10.33
C TRP A 590 9.36 -25.87 9.91
N HIS A 591 8.61 -26.02 8.81
CA HIS A 591 7.78 -24.95 8.24
C HIS A 591 6.79 -24.31 9.24
N HIS A 592 6.31 -25.07 10.24
CA HIS A 592 5.41 -24.55 11.28
C HIS A 592 6.04 -23.46 12.17
N ASN A 593 7.37 -23.48 12.34
CA ASN A 593 8.10 -22.54 13.19
C ASN A 593 8.81 -21.41 12.41
N ALA A 594 8.72 -21.41 11.08
CA ALA A 594 9.47 -20.49 10.22
C ALA A 594 9.20 -19.00 10.56
N ALA A 595 7.95 -18.65 10.87
CA ALA A 595 7.57 -17.28 11.23
C ALA A 595 8.28 -16.80 12.51
N TRP A 596 8.37 -17.64 13.54
CA TRP A 596 9.04 -17.30 14.81
C TRP A 596 10.54 -17.16 14.65
N ILE A 597 11.17 -17.98 13.81
CA ILE A 597 12.60 -17.89 13.50
C ILE A 597 12.90 -16.54 12.80
N VAL A 598 12.07 -16.14 11.84
CA VAL A 598 12.21 -14.84 11.15
C VAL A 598 12.03 -13.67 12.11
N ILE A 599 10.99 -13.70 12.96
CA ILE A 599 10.77 -12.65 13.97
C ILE A 599 11.96 -12.55 14.92
N GLY A 600 12.44 -13.70 15.43
CA GLY A 600 13.61 -13.76 16.31
C GLY A 600 14.87 -13.18 15.67
N ALA A 601 15.12 -13.49 14.39
CA ALA A 601 16.25 -12.95 13.65
C ALA A 601 16.15 -11.43 13.45
N ILE A 602 14.97 -10.89 13.17
CA ILE A 602 14.73 -9.44 13.03
C ILE A 602 14.99 -8.73 14.38
N VAL A 603 14.47 -9.27 15.48
CA VAL A 603 14.69 -8.70 16.83
C VAL A 603 16.17 -8.77 17.21
N ALA A 604 16.84 -9.89 16.95
CA ALA A 604 18.27 -10.04 17.21
C ALA A 604 19.10 -9.04 16.39
N LEU A 605 18.82 -8.88 15.10
CA LEU A 605 19.49 -7.91 14.24
C LEU A 605 19.28 -6.48 14.73
N TRP A 606 18.06 -6.13 15.16
CA TRP A 606 17.76 -4.82 15.73
C TRP A 606 18.56 -4.57 17.02
N LEU A 607 18.59 -5.55 17.94
CA LEU A 607 19.37 -5.46 19.18
C LEU A 607 20.87 -5.31 18.91
N ILE A 608 21.40 -6.09 17.96
CA ILE A 608 22.81 -6.03 17.59
C ILE A 608 23.15 -4.64 17.04
N THR A 609 22.38 -4.17 16.06
CA THR A 609 22.65 -2.89 15.36
C THR A 609 22.42 -1.65 16.22
N HIS A 610 21.45 -1.69 17.15
CA HIS A 610 21.07 -0.53 17.94
C HIS A 610 21.70 -0.51 19.35
N TYR A 611 22.08 -1.67 19.90
CA TYR A 611 22.66 -1.78 21.24
C TYR A 611 24.11 -2.29 21.21
N VAL A 612 24.36 -3.45 20.59
CA VAL A 612 25.67 -4.12 20.68
C VAL A 612 26.73 -3.34 19.90
N ILE A 613 26.50 -3.04 18.62
CA ILE A 613 27.47 -2.33 17.76
C ILE A 613 27.82 -0.94 18.34
N PRO A 614 26.86 -0.09 18.75
CA PRO A 614 27.19 1.20 19.34
C PRO A 614 27.99 1.08 20.65
N ALA A 615 27.78 0.04 21.46
CA ALA A 615 28.46 -0.13 22.75
C ALA A 615 29.99 -0.23 22.65
N PHE A 616 30.53 -0.62 21.49
CA PHE A 616 31.97 -0.67 21.28
C PHE A 616 32.62 0.72 21.19
N THR A 617 31.86 1.76 20.86
CA THR A 617 32.36 3.14 20.79
C THR A 617 32.10 3.92 22.08
N TRP A 618 32.99 4.84 22.46
CA TRP A 618 32.78 5.72 23.63
C TRP A 618 31.45 6.49 23.51
N ARG A 619 31.20 7.07 22.33
CA ARG A 619 29.98 7.82 22.03
C ARG A 619 28.73 6.96 22.11
N GLY A 620 28.79 5.72 21.63
CA GLY A 620 27.67 4.78 21.75
C GLY A 620 27.44 4.29 23.18
N ARG A 621 28.47 4.14 24.01
CA ARG A 621 28.27 3.92 25.47
C ARG A 621 27.57 5.09 26.14
N ARG A 622 27.95 6.34 25.83
CA ARG A 622 27.23 7.53 26.33
C ARG A 622 25.79 7.61 25.79
N ARG A 623 25.56 7.18 24.54
CA ARG A 623 24.20 7.01 23.99
C ARG A 623 23.37 5.99 24.76
N HIS A 624 23.96 4.91 25.28
CA HIS A 624 23.24 3.96 26.15
C HIS A 624 22.88 4.55 27.50
N VAL A 625 23.75 5.38 28.07
CA VAL A 625 23.42 6.15 29.29
C VAL A 625 22.24 7.09 29.03
N MET A 626 22.25 7.82 27.91
CA MET A 626 21.14 8.64 27.46
C MET A 626 19.85 7.83 27.36
N MET A 627 19.85 6.72 26.59
CA MET A 627 18.67 5.85 26.44
C MET A 627 18.17 5.32 27.78
N ARG A 628 19.05 4.79 28.62
CA ARG A 628 18.66 4.30 29.95
C ARG A 628 17.99 5.38 30.79
N ARG A 629 18.51 6.61 30.79
CA ARG A 629 17.92 7.72 31.54
C ARG A 629 16.60 8.19 30.93
N GLN A 630 16.51 8.25 29.61
CA GLN A 630 15.27 8.55 28.90
C GLN A 630 14.15 7.58 29.22
N TRP A 631 14.47 6.32 29.51
CA TRP A 631 13.48 5.32 29.93
C TRP A 631 13.19 5.34 31.43
N THR A 632 14.21 5.55 32.27
CA THR A 632 14.06 5.44 33.74
C THR A 632 13.60 6.71 34.42
N ARG A 633 13.77 7.88 33.80
CA ARG A 633 13.41 9.17 34.40
C ARG A 633 12.30 9.84 33.59
N HIS A 634 11.18 10.08 34.26
CA HIS A 634 9.99 10.68 33.66
C HIS A 634 10.20 12.08 33.07
N GLU A 635 11.16 12.86 33.57
CA GLU A 635 11.55 14.17 33.00
C GLU A 635 11.91 14.08 31.50
N PHE A 636 12.40 12.92 31.06
CA PHE A 636 12.81 12.64 29.68
C PHE A 636 11.77 11.92 28.83
N TRP A 637 10.62 11.60 29.40
CA TRP A 637 9.59 10.85 28.67
C TRP A 637 8.96 11.72 27.57
N PRO A 638 8.62 11.12 26.42
CA PRO A 638 7.85 11.80 25.40
C PRO A 638 6.59 12.45 25.98
N HIS A 639 6.31 13.69 25.57
CA HIS A 639 5.18 14.47 26.10
C HIS A 639 3.84 13.72 26.01
N PHE A 640 3.61 12.92 24.96
CA PHE A 640 2.37 12.15 24.83
C PHE A 640 2.19 11.11 25.96
N ILE A 641 3.27 10.46 26.40
CA ILE A 641 3.21 9.51 27.54
C ILE A 641 2.84 10.26 28.81
N LEU A 642 3.46 11.42 29.02
CA LEU A 642 3.16 12.27 30.18
C LEU A 642 1.74 12.83 30.14
N ALA A 643 1.23 13.17 28.95
CA ALA A 643 -0.06 13.80 28.75
C ALA A 643 -1.25 12.83 28.85
N VAL A 644 -1.10 11.54 28.54
CA VAL A 644 -2.22 10.58 28.54
C VAL A 644 -2.93 10.51 29.90
N PRO A 645 -2.25 10.31 31.05
CA PRO A 645 -2.93 10.31 32.35
C PRO A 645 -3.57 11.65 32.70
N LEU A 646 -2.94 12.77 32.31
CA LEU A 646 -3.51 14.11 32.50
C LEU A 646 -4.80 14.28 31.69
N MET A 647 -4.83 13.81 30.45
CA MET A 647 -6.01 13.87 29.58
C MET A 647 -7.15 13.01 30.14
N ILE A 648 -6.86 11.79 30.59
CA ILE A 648 -7.88 10.93 31.22
C ILE A 648 -8.47 11.61 32.44
N HIS A 649 -7.64 12.19 33.30
CA HIS A 649 -8.11 12.90 34.49
C HIS A 649 -8.88 14.19 34.13
N PHE A 650 -8.51 14.88 33.05
CA PHE A 650 -9.23 16.05 32.55
C PHE A 650 -10.64 15.67 32.10
N LEU A 651 -10.75 14.60 31.30
CA LEU A 651 -12.03 14.07 30.83
C LEU A 651 -12.90 13.60 32.00
N TRP A 652 -12.31 12.98 33.02
CA TRP A 652 -13.00 12.62 34.25
C TRP A 652 -13.57 13.86 34.96
N GLN A 653 -12.79 14.92 35.15
CA GLN A 653 -13.27 16.17 35.75
C GLN A 653 -14.39 16.82 34.92
N ALA A 654 -14.22 16.86 33.59
CA ALA A 654 -15.25 17.35 32.68
C ALA A 654 -16.58 16.57 32.82
N ALA A 655 -16.51 15.24 32.97
CA ALA A 655 -17.67 14.38 33.18
C ALA A 655 -18.33 14.61 34.55
N VAL A 656 -17.53 14.65 35.63
CA VAL A 656 -18.00 14.91 37.00
C VAL A 656 -18.74 16.25 37.08
N HIS A 657 -18.19 17.28 36.45
CA HIS A 657 -18.78 18.62 36.46
C HIS A 657 -19.80 18.88 35.34
N ARG A 658 -20.05 17.88 34.47
CA ARG A 658 -20.96 17.93 33.33
C ARG A 658 -20.69 19.10 32.37
N SER A 659 -19.43 19.51 32.24
CA SER A 659 -19.02 20.61 31.37
C SER A 659 -17.54 20.50 31.03
N PHE A 660 -17.25 20.43 29.74
CA PHE A 660 -15.89 20.30 29.21
C PHE A 660 -15.06 21.58 29.36
N THR A 661 -15.70 22.75 29.30
CA THR A 661 -15.04 24.06 29.33
C THR A 661 -15.17 24.77 30.67
N LEU A 662 -15.66 24.09 31.72
CA LEU A 662 -15.94 24.73 33.02
C LEU A 662 -14.72 25.43 33.63
N PHE A 663 -13.55 24.82 33.49
CA PHE A 663 -12.31 25.33 34.06
C PHE A 663 -11.92 26.73 33.55
N THR A 664 -12.43 27.18 32.38
CA THR A 664 -12.11 28.51 31.85
C THR A 664 -12.79 29.64 32.64
N LEU A 665 -13.84 29.33 33.40
CA LEU A 665 -14.49 30.29 34.31
C LEU A 665 -13.58 30.77 35.43
N ALA A 666 -12.51 30.05 35.74
CA ALA A 666 -11.57 30.45 36.78
C ALA A 666 -10.87 31.79 36.46
N ASN A 667 -10.79 32.22 35.20
CA ASN A 667 -10.08 33.45 34.83
C ASN A 667 -10.77 34.24 33.72
N ARG A 668 -12.01 34.73 33.94
CA ARG A 668 -12.71 35.51 32.91
C ARG A 668 -11.98 36.83 32.60
N GLY A 669 -11.20 37.35 33.55
CA GLY A 669 -10.34 38.53 33.35
C GLY A 669 -9.29 38.37 32.25
N LEU A 670 -8.87 37.14 31.93
CA LEU A 670 -7.91 36.88 30.84
C LEU A 670 -8.57 36.77 29.46
N GLY A 671 -9.90 36.83 29.37
CA GLY A 671 -10.66 36.69 28.12
C GLY A 671 -11.56 35.46 28.09
N ALA A 672 -12.23 35.25 26.95
CA ALA A 672 -13.25 34.22 26.79
C ALA A 672 -12.72 32.78 26.93
N ASP A 673 -11.43 32.58 26.64
CA ASP A 673 -10.75 31.30 26.74
C ASP A 673 -10.13 31.04 28.12
N GLY A 674 -10.21 31.99 29.06
CA GLY A 674 -9.71 31.83 30.44
C GLY A 674 -8.20 31.59 30.56
N GLY A 675 -7.42 31.97 29.54
CA GLY A 675 -5.98 31.75 29.51
C GLY A 675 -5.56 30.32 29.15
N VAL A 676 -6.36 29.58 28.38
CA VAL A 676 -6.02 28.19 28.02
C VAL A 676 -4.66 28.09 27.29
N PRO A 677 -3.95 26.96 27.42
CA PRO A 677 -2.74 26.71 26.67
C PRO A 677 -2.98 26.83 25.17
N ALA A 678 -2.01 27.46 24.51
CA ALA A 678 -2.04 27.80 23.10
C ALA A 678 -3.13 28.79 22.66
N GLY A 679 -3.79 29.49 23.58
CA GLY A 679 -4.56 30.70 23.28
C GLY A 679 -3.66 31.88 22.85
N SER A 680 -4.26 33.07 22.74
CA SER A 680 -3.54 34.29 22.33
C SER A 680 -2.59 34.77 23.44
N LYS A 681 -1.28 34.65 23.20
CA LYS A 681 -0.26 35.08 24.16
C LYS A 681 -0.31 36.58 24.38
N PHE A 682 -0.53 37.35 23.32
CA PHE A 682 -0.61 38.80 23.42
C PHE A 682 -1.84 39.24 24.20
N GLU A 683 -3.02 38.68 23.91
CA GLU A 683 -4.27 39.03 24.59
C GLU A 683 -4.20 38.71 26.10
N HIS A 684 -3.74 37.52 26.48
CA HIS A 684 -3.60 37.13 27.89
C HIS A 684 -2.64 38.07 28.64
N TYR A 685 -1.54 38.43 27.99
CA TYR A 685 -0.54 39.34 28.55
C TYR A 685 -1.08 40.76 28.71
N GLU A 686 -1.71 41.29 27.66
CA GLU A 686 -2.24 42.64 27.63
C GLU A 686 -3.35 42.82 28.67
N LYS A 687 -4.30 41.88 28.74
CA LYS A 687 -5.40 41.92 29.70
C LYS A 687 -4.94 41.81 31.14
N PHE A 688 -3.96 40.95 31.42
CA PHE A 688 -3.45 40.78 32.78
C PHE A 688 -2.75 42.04 33.31
N LEU A 689 -2.09 42.79 32.43
CA LEU A 689 -1.32 43.98 32.79
C LEU A 689 -1.92 45.26 32.19
N ALA A 690 -3.26 45.30 32.05
CA ALA A 690 -3.97 46.37 31.36
C ALA A 690 -3.89 47.71 32.12
N GLU A 691 -3.96 47.68 33.45
CA GLU A 691 -4.00 48.87 34.31
C GLU A 691 -2.62 49.52 34.44
N LYS A 692 -2.24 50.30 33.44
CA LYS A 692 -0.92 50.96 33.36
C LYS A 692 -0.68 51.99 34.46
N SER A 693 -1.74 52.48 35.12
CA SER A 693 -1.62 53.49 36.17
C SER A 693 -1.16 52.91 37.52
N ASP A 694 -1.33 51.61 37.73
CA ASP A 694 -0.86 50.94 38.95
C ASP A 694 0.68 50.78 38.91
N PRO A 695 1.42 51.31 39.91
CA PRO A 695 2.88 51.24 39.93
C PRO A 695 3.44 49.81 39.97
N ALA A 696 2.75 48.86 40.61
CA ALA A 696 3.18 47.46 40.68
C ALA A 696 2.99 46.77 39.32
N VAL A 697 1.88 47.04 38.63
CA VAL A 697 1.64 46.56 37.26
C VAL A 697 2.67 47.14 36.29
N ALA A 698 2.93 48.45 36.38
CA ALA A 698 3.93 49.13 35.54
C ALA A 698 5.34 48.55 35.73
N ALA A 699 5.73 48.27 36.97
CA ALA A 699 7.04 47.67 37.28
C ALA A 699 7.14 46.21 36.81
N ALA A 700 6.06 45.44 36.86
CA ALA A 700 6.04 44.04 36.46
C ALA A 700 5.97 43.84 34.94
N ARG A 701 5.50 44.85 34.20
CA ARG A 701 5.29 44.78 32.75
C ARG A 701 6.61 44.78 31.97
N VAL A 702 6.61 44.01 30.89
CA VAL A 702 7.64 43.88 29.87
C VAL A 702 7.03 44.37 28.57
N LYS A 703 7.76 45.19 27.81
CA LYS A 703 7.25 45.72 26.55
C LYS A 703 6.98 44.54 25.62
N THR A 704 5.71 44.38 25.26
CA THR A 704 5.21 43.23 24.49
C THR A 704 4.24 43.79 23.45
N LEU A 705 4.48 43.49 22.18
CA LEU A 705 3.81 44.09 21.03
C LEU A 705 3.41 42.99 20.04
N LEU A 706 2.23 43.11 19.45
CA LEU A 706 1.77 42.22 18.39
C LEU A 706 2.36 42.65 17.05
N VAL A 707 2.88 41.70 16.29
CA VAL A 707 3.40 41.90 14.94
C VAL A 707 2.30 41.55 13.93
N PRO A 708 1.98 42.45 12.98
CA PRO A 708 0.90 42.22 12.01
C PRO A 708 1.13 41.02 11.08
N VAL A 709 0.02 40.48 10.55
CA VAL A 709 -0.06 39.30 9.67
C VAL A 709 -0.36 39.72 8.23
N ASN A 710 -0.07 38.85 7.25
CA ASN A 710 -0.44 38.99 5.82
C ASN A 710 0.26 40.14 5.07
N GLU A 711 1.51 40.38 5.40
CA GLU A 711 2.36 41.34 4.69
C GLU A 711 3.59 40.64 4.12
N THR A 712 4.21 41.24 3.10
CA THR A 712 5.47 40.76 2.55
C THR A 712 6.56 40.75 3.63
N LEU A 713 7.58 39.90 3.45
CA LEU A 713 8.69 39.78 4.40
C LEU A 713 9.34 41.14 4.70
N ASP A 714 9.60 41.95 3.67
CA ASP A 714 10.23 43.26 3.80
C ASP A 714 9.35 44.23 4.61
N ASN A 715 8.04 44.29 4.32
CA ASN A 715 7.12 45.15 5.07
C ASN A 715 7.01 44.74 6.54
N ARG A 716 6.98 43.43 6.84
CA ARG A 716 6.99 42.93 8.23
C ARG A 716 8.29 43.29 8.93
N TRP A 717 9.42 43.12 8.25
CA TRP A 717 10.73 43.44 8.79
C TRP A 717 10.86 44.93 9.13
N GLU A 718 10.46 45.82 8.22
CA GLU A 718 10.45 47.27 8.46
C GLU A 718 9.52 47.65 9.62
N LYS A 719 8.30 47.08 9.66
CA LYS A 719 7.34 47.34 10.74
C LYS A 719 7.85 46.88 12.09
N VAL A 720 8.48 45.71 12.19
CA VAL A 720 9.06 45.26 13.47
C VAL A 720 10.16 46.21 13.91
N LEU A 721 11.00 46.71 13.00
CA LEU A 721 12.03 47.69 13.33
C LEU A 721 11.45 49.04 13.77
N SER A 722 10.39 49.54 13.12
CA SER A 722 9.70 50.76 13.55
C SER A 722 9.04 50.57 14.91
N LEU A 723 8.37 49.44 15.15
CA LEU A 723 7.81 49.11 16.47
C LEU A 723 8.88 49.05 17.57
N MET A 724 10.06 48.50 17.26
CA MET A 724 11.20 48.49 18.17
C MET A 724 11.69 49.89 18.49
N GLU A 725 11.83 50.76 17.49
CA GLU A 725 12.29 52.15 17.66
C GLU A 725 11.28 52.98 18.45
N GLU A 726 10.00 52.97 18.05
CA GLU A 726 8.90 53.71 18.67
C GLU A 726 8.70 53.35 20.15
N ASN A 727 8.95 52.09 20.51
CA ASN A 727 8.75 51.59 21.87
C ASN A 727 10.07 51.45 22.65
N GLY A 728 11.22 51.83 22.07
CA GLY A 728 12.53 51.70 22.70
C GLY A 728 12.86 50.27 23.13
N ILE A 729 12.69 49.30 22.23
CA ILE A 729 13.12 47.91 22.36
C ILE A 729 14.42 47.74 21.57
N ALA A 730 15.53 47.44 22.26
CA ALA A 730 16.82 47.19 21.64
C ALA A 730 17.08 45.69 21.43
N PHE A 731 18.13 45.35 20.68
CA PHE A 731 18.66 43.99 20.68
C PHE A 731 19.50 43.74 21.95
N PRO A 732 19.45 42.54 22.56
CA PRO A 732 18.61 41.41 22.16
C PRO A 732 17.12 41.65 22.46
N CYS A 733 16.23 41.09 21.63
CA CYS A 733 14.79 41.06 21.85
C CYS A 733 14.26 39.62 21.71
N VAL A 734 13.01 39.37 22.06
CA VAL A 734 12.39 38.04 22.00
C VAL A 734 11.26 38.03 20.99
N MET A 735 11.34 37.14 20.00
CA MET A 735 10.28 36.87 19.04
C MET A 735 9.57 35.56 19.42
N LYS A 736 8.24 35.56 19.42
CA LYS A 736 7.42 34.37 19.74
C LYS A 736 6.27 34.26 18.74
N PRO A 737 5.85 33.04 18.33
CA PRO A 737 4.57 32.89 17.64
C PRO A 737 3.42 33.35 18.53
N GLU A 738 2.43 34.02 17.97
CA GLU A 738 1.25 34.48 18.72
C GLU A 738 0.50 33.29 19.34
N ILE A 739 0.20 32.28 18.52
CA ILE A 739 -0.45 31.03 18.93
C ILE A 739 0.59 29.91 18.91
N GLY A 740 0.71 29.18 20.02
CA GLY A 740 1.65 28.07 20.15
C GLY A 740 1.96 27.73 21.60
N ASP A 741 2.46 26.53 21.85
CA ASP A 741 2.73 26.01 23.20
C ASP A 741 4.17 25.49 23.34
N GLY A 742 4.62 25.27 24.57
CA GLY A 742 5.88 24.59 24.88
C GLY A 742 7.15 25.35 24.48
N GLY A 743 7.08 26.65 24.19
CA GLY A 743 8.25 27.45 23.77
C GLY A 743 8.69 27.20 22.32
N VAL A 744 7.83 26.56 21.53
CA VAL A 744 8.05 26.35 20.09
C VAL A 744 8.06 27.69 19.36
N GLY A 745 9.03 27.91 18.48
CA GLY A 745 9.22 29.16 17.71
C GLY A 745 9.76 30.35 18.49
N VAL A 746 9.85 30.29 19.83
CA VAL A 746 10.41 31.37 20.67
C VAL A 746 11.89 31.58 20.36
N CYS A 747 12.35 32.79 20.08
CA CYS A 747 13.76 33.05 19.79
C CYS A 747 14.24 34.33 20.46
N VAL A 748 15.45 34.28 21.03
CA VAL A 748 16.17 35.49 21.46
C VAL A 748 16.96 36.00 20.26
N VAL A 749 16.45 37.06 19.65
CA VAL A 749 17.02 37.68 18.46
C VAL A 749 18.06 38.70 18.89
N ARG A 750 19.29 38.55 18.39
CA ARG A 750 20.44 39.36 18.80
C ARG A 750 20.88 40.41 17.77
N SER A 751 20.42 40.29 16.52
CA SER A 751 20.81 41.17 15.42
C SER A 751 19.66 41.37 14.42
N ARG A 752 19.78 42.39 13.56
CA ARG A 752 18.81 42.67 12.48
C ARG A 752 18.73 41.54 11.46
N GLU A 753 19.85 40.88 11.17
CA GLU A 753 19.90 39.75 10.25
C GLU A 753 19.20 38.52 10.85
N HIS A 754 19.46 38.23 12.12
CA HIS A 754 18.76 37.16 12.83
C HIS A 754 17.24 37.42 12.87
N LEU A 755 16.80 38.67 13.02
CA LEU A 755 15.39 39.03 12.96
C LEU A 755 14.77 38.70 11.59
N ARG A 756 15.43 39.10 10.49
CA ARG A 756 14.96 38.85 9.12
C ARG A 756 14.82 37.36 8.84
N ASN A 757 15.82 36.57 9.22
CA ASN A 757 15.81 35.11 9.07
C ASN A 757 14.67 34.47 9.86
N TRP A 758 14.40 34.96 11.09
CA TRP A 758 13.27 34.46 11.87
C TRP A 758 11.93 34.79 11.20
N LEU A 759 11.75 36.00 10.66
CA LEU A 759 10.51 36.41 9.99
C LEU A 759 10.24 35.65 8.68
N GLU A 760 11.29 35.33 7.92
CA GLU A 760 11.20 34.58 6.66
C GLU A 760 10.62 33.19 6.88
N VAL A 761 11.09 32.50 7.91
CA VAL A 761 10.65 31.14 8.22
C VAL A 761 9.31 31.14 8.99
N ASN A 762 8.89 32.29 9.55
CA ASN A 762 7.67 32.45 10.35
C ASN A 762 6.69 33.46 9.73
N PRO A 763 5.86 33.06 8.76
CA PRO A 763 4.92 33.95 8.10
C PRO A 763 3.71 34.34 8.99
N ASP A 764 3.43 33.56 10.03
CA ASP A 764 2.28 33.76 10.92
C ASP A 764 2.44 34.98 11.86
N ALA A 765 1.34 35.34 12.53
CA ALA A 765 1.31 36.31 13.62
C ALA A 765 2.38 36.02 14.69
N ALA A 766 3.05 37.07 15.14
CA ALA A 766 4.13 36.98 16.12
C ALA A 766 4.00 38.04 17.20
N VAL A 767 4.70 37.82 18.31
CA VAL A 767 4.87 38.74 19.43
C VAL A 767 6.32 39.17 19.47
N LEU A 768 6.55 40.48 19.44
CA LEU A 768 7.81 41.12 19.77
C LEU A 768 7.79 41.46 21.26
N GLN A 769 8.80 41.02 22.00
CA GLN A 769 8.93 41.27 23.43
C GLN A 769 10.34 41.73 23.80
N GLU A 770 10.45 42.67 24.73
CA GLU A 770 11.71 43.09 25.34
C GLU A 770 12.41 41.89 26.01
N TYR A 771 13.73 41.79 25.84
CA TYR A 771 14.51 40.79 26.53
C TYR A 771 14.78 41.21 27.97
N VAL A 772 14.48 40.33 28.93
CA VAL A 772 14.76 40.55 30.35
C VAL A 772 15.69 39.45 30.85
N GLY A 773 16.84 39.87 31.43
CA GLY A 773 17.81 38.96 32.04
C GLY A 773 17.38 38.42 33.41
N GLY A 774 18.29 37.74 34.09
CA GLY A 774 18.05 37.11 35.40
C GLY A 774 17.51 35.69 35.32
N ASN A 775 17.18 35.12 36.47
CA ASN A 775 16.66 33.75 36.60
C ASN A 775 15.21 33.68 36.12
N GLU A 776 14.85 32.58 35.46
CA GLU A 776 13.48 32.33 34.98
C GLU A 776 12.73 31.38 35.90
N TYR A 777 11.52 31.77 36.30
CA TYR A 777 10.66 30.99 37.18
C TYR A 777 9.26 30.85 36.57
N GLU A 778 8.62 29.70 36.78
CA GLU A 778 7.19 29.51 36.62
C GLU A 778 6.56 29.54 38.02
N VAL A 779 5.69 30.53 38.25
CA VAL A 779 4.98 30.71 39.53
C VAL A 779 3.50 30.43 39.32
N ILE A 780 2.97 29.54 40.14
CA ILE A 780 1.56 29.15 40.11
C ILE A 780 0.89 29.73 41.33
N TRP A 781 -0.11 30.55 41.08
CA TRP A 781 -0.89 31.23 42.09
C TRP A 781 -2.37 30.89 41.93
N SER A 782 -3.10 30.87 43.04
CA SER A 782 -4.54 30.63 42.99
C SER A 782 -5.27 31.26 44.17
N ARG A 783 -6.53 31.64 43.98
CA ARG A 783 -7.39 32.26 44.98
C ARG A 783 -8.83 31.77 44.82
N ARG A 784 -9.51 31.42 45.92
CA ARG A 784 -10.92 31.02 45.87
C ARG A 784 -11.82 32.24 45.59
N PRO A 785 -12.96 32.07 44.91
CA PRO A 785 -13.98 33.11 44.79
C PRO A 785 -14.34 33.70 46.16
N GLY A 786 -14.50 35.04 46.23
CA GLY A 786 -14.84 35.76 47.46
C GLY A 786 -13.72 35.88 48.51
N ARG A 787 -12.55 35.25 48.32
CA ARG A 787 -11.39 35.46 49.20
C ARG A 787 -10.53 36.63 48.70
N ARG A 788 -9.93 37.38 49.63
CA ARG A 788 -9.02 38.48 49.32
C ARG A 788 -7.59 37.98 49.04
N GLU A 789 -7.09 37.09 49.90
CA GLU A 789 -5.72 36.58 49.83
C GLU A 789 -5.64 35.31 48.96
N GLY A 790 -4.65 35.29 48.06
CA GLY A 790 -4.30 34.13 47.26
C GLY A 790 -3.14 33.34 47.85
N ARG A 791 -2.76 32.25 47.16
CA ARG A 791 -1.67 31.36 47.60
C ARG A 791 -0.80 30.92 46.44
N ILE A 792 0.52 30.92 46.67
CA ILE A 792 1.49 30.27 45.79
C ILE A 792 1.38 28.74 45.93
N GLN A 793 0.87 28.09 44.89
CA GLN A 793 0.74 26.65 44.81
C GLN A 793 2.07 25.96 44.55
N THR A 794 2.85 26.51 43.62
CA THR A 794 4.12 25.95 43.15
C THR A 794 5.02 27.04 42.58
N VAL A 795 6.32 26.91 42.81
CA VAL A 795 7.39 27.68 42.15
C VAL A 795 8.33 26.67 41.50
N VAL A 796 8.61 26.84 40.21
CA VAL A 796 9.55 26.03 39.44
C VAL A 796 10.58 26.95 38.83
N GLN A 797 11.86 26.71 39.11
CA GLN A 797 12.96 27.38 38.42
C GLN A 797 13.26 26.66 37.12
N LYS A 798 13.53 27.43 36.06
CA LYS A 798 13.91 26.94 34.74
C LYS A 798 15.39 27.19 34.51
N ASP A 799 16.20 26.17 34.73
CA ASP A 799 17.66 26.25 34.58
C ASP A 799 18.09 25.93 33.16
N PHE A 800 18.94 26.79 32.61
CA PHE A 800 19.60 26.54 31.32
C PHE A 800 20.73 25.52 31.51
N VAL A 801 20.86 24.58 30.59
CA VAL A 801 21.99 23.64 30.60
C VAL A 801 23.21 24.37 30.05
N VAL A 802 24.21 24.54 30.91
CA VAL A 802 25.46 25.22 30.59
C VAL A 802 26.59 24.21 30.63
N ILE A 803 27.43 24.23 29.60
CA ILE A 803 28.66 23.45 29.50
C ILE A 803 29.84 24.37 29.81
N LYS A 804 30.83 23.85 30.55
CA LYS A 804 32.09 24.54 30.81
C LYS A 804 33.18 23.97 29.90
N GLY A 805 33.91 24.86 29.23
CA GLY A 805 35.05 24.50 28.38
C GLY A 805 36.21 23.94 29.18
N ASP A 806 36.88 22.94 28.62
CA ASP A 806 38.12 22.35 29.15
C ASP A 806 39.36 22.78 28.35
N GLY A 807 39.20 23.60 27.30
CA GLY A 807 40.29 24.07 26.43
C GLY A 807 40.77 23.05 25.39
N GLU A 808 40.26 21.81 25.41
CA GLU A 808 40.78 20.72 24.55
C GLU A 808 39.68 20.09 23.68
N ARG A 809 38.50 19.84 24.26
CA ARG A 809 37.43 19.10 23.60
C ARG A 809 36.51 20.03 22.81
N LYS A 810 35.97 19.50 21.72
CA LYS A 810 34.90 20.13 20.96
C LYS A 810 33.63 20.19 21.80
N LEU A 811 32.81 21.20 21.57
CA LEU A 811 31.51 21.38 22.22
C LEU A 811 30.65 20.11 22.13
N GLU A 812 30.65 19.43 20.99
CA GLU A 812 29.91 18.17 20.84
C GLU A 812 30.39 17.09 21.82
N ASP A 813 31.70 16.91 21.97
CA ASP A 813 32.26 15.91 22.89
C ASP A 813 32.02 16.29 24.35
N LEU A 814 32.05 17.59 24.67
CA LEU A 814 31.69 18.11 25.99
C LEU A 814 30.23 17.82 26.35
N ILE A 815 29.29 17.98 25.40
CA ILE A 815 27.87 17.63 25.59
C ILE A 815 27.72 16.14 25.93
N TRP A 816 28.41 15.25 25.20
CA TRP A 816 28.33 13.81 25.43
C TRP A 816 29.06 13.37 26.71
N ALA A 817 30.10 14.10 27.12
CA ALA A 817 30.85 13.86 28.34
C ALA A 817 30.12 14.34 29.59
N ASP A 818 29.37 15.44 29.50
CA ASP A 818 28.66 16.03 30.63
C ASP A 818 27.57 15.10 31.19
N ASP A 819 27.46 15.07 32.50
CA ASP A 819 26.56 14.16 33.20
C ASP A 819 25.11 14.59 33.19
N LYS A 820 24.78 15.83 32.83
CA LYS A 820 23.39 16.27 32.66
C LYS A 820 23.02 16.31 31.18
N ALA A 821 23.82 17.00 30.36
CA ALA A 821 23.57 17.22 28.95
C ALA A 821 23.51 15.93 28.13
N VAL A 822 24.22 14.86 28.53
CA VAL A 822 24.14 13.55 27.85
C VAL A 822 22.71 13.02 27.74
N SER A 823 21.83 13.33 28.69
CA SER A 823 20.46 12.82 28.74
C SER A 823 19.57 13.34 27.60
N ASP A 824 19.92 14.52 27.07
CA ASP A 824 19.34 15.13 25.86
C ASP A 824 20.45 15.41 24.82
N GLY A 825 21.53 14.59 24.81
CA GLY A 825 22.72 14.84 24.00
C GLY A 825 22.44 14.96 22.50
N LYS A 826 21.51 14.16 21.96
CA LYS A 826 21.05 14.29 20.56
C LYS A 826 20.38 15.65 20.28
N LEU A 827 19.57 16.14 21.22
CA LEU A 827 18.88 17.42 21.10
C LEU A 827 19.90 18.56 21.11
N PHE A 828 20.82 18.55 22.07
CA PHE A 828 21.83 19.60 22.17
C PHE A 828 22.83 19.58 21.00
N SER A 829 23.26 18.42 20.52
CA SER A 829 24.07 18.32 19.30
C SER A 829 23.32 18.83 18.05
N LYS A 830 21.99 18.65 17.99
CA LYS A 830 21.17 19.16 16.88
C LYS A 830 21.00 20.68 16.95
N ILE A 831 20.69 21.23 18.12
CA ILE A 831 20.47 22.67 18.31
C ILE A 831 21.77 23.43 18.07
N ASN A 832 22.90 22.92 18.58
CA ASN A 832 24.21 23.56 18.53
C ASN A 832 25.08 23.03 17.38
N PHE A 833 24.47 22.55 16.29
CA PHE A 833 25.19 21.85 15.21
C PHE A 833 26.28 22.73 14.56
N ARG A 834 26.06 24.05 14.46
CA ARG A 834 27.05 24.97 13.87
C ARG A 834 28.25 25.17 14.79
N SER A 835 28.01 25.25 16.09
CA SER A 835 29.05 25.37 17.11
C SER A 835 29.63 24.03 17.56
N ALA A 836 29.15 22.90 17.03
CA ALA A 836 29.55 21.55 17.45
C ALA A 836 31.07 21.31 17.38
N GLY A 837 31.74 21.94 16.41
CA GLY A 837 33.20 21.86 16.24
C GLY A 837 34.02 22.86 17.06
N LYS A 838 33.39 23.84 17.74
CA LYS A 838 34.08 24.87 18.54
C LYS A 838 34.73 24.22 19.76
N VAL A 839 35.98 24.58 20.04
CA VAL A 839 36.65 24.30 21.32
C VAL A 839 36.47 25.53 22.21
N LEU A 840 35.93 25.33 23.40
CA LEU A 840 35.71 26.41 24.38
C LEU A 840 36.95 26.56 25.26
N ASP A 841 37.33 27.80 25.56
CA ASP A 841 38.47 28.06 26.45
C ASP A 841 38.25 27.46 27.83
N ALA A 842 39.33 27.10 28.53
CA ALA A 842 39.24 26.51 29.86
C ALA A 842 38.51 27.47 30.82
N GLY A 843 37.33 27.07 31.26
CA GLY A 843 36.48 27.88 32.14
C GLY A 843 35.43 28.76 31.45
N GLU A 844 35.49 28.91 30.12
CA GLU A 844 34.42 29.54 29.34
C GLU A 844 33.12 28.74 29.55
N THR A 845 31.99 29.46 29.71
CA THR A 845 30.68 28.82 29.88
C THR A 845 29.84 29.03 28.64
N PHE A 846 29.17 27.98 28.20
CA PHE A 846 28.33 27.99 27.00
C PHE A 846 26.97 27.42 27.31
N ALA A 847 25.92 28.23 27.17
CA ALA A 847 24.54 27.80 27.36
C ALA A 847 24.05 27.03 26.12
N LEU A 848 23.76 25.74 26.27
CA LEU A 848 23.32 24.87 25.16
C LEU A 848 21.92 25.23 24.64
N ALA A 849 21.12 25.93 25.45
CA ALA A 849 19.81 26.47 25.07
C ALA A 849 19.48 27.70 25.94
N PRO A 850 19.36 28.91 25.37
CA PRO A 850 19.13 30.14 26.14
C PRO A 850 17.65 30.40 26.49
N ILE A 851 16.79 29.37 26.48
CA ILE A 851 15.33 29.52 26.66
C ILE A 851 14.80 28.44 27.60
N GLY A 852 13.95 28.84 28.56
CA GLY A 852 13.37 27.99 29.60
C GLY A 852 12.23 27.11 29.08
N SER A 853 12.52 26.22 28.13
CA SER A 853 11.55 25.29 27.55
C SER A 853 12.05 23.85 27.60
N ARG A 854 11.13 22.93 27.94
CA ARG A 854 11.40 21.49 27.96
C ARG A 854 11.84 20.95 26.59
N ILE A 855 11.21 21.42 25.52
CA ILE A 855 11.51 21.00 24.14
C ILE A 855 12.94 21.41 23.75
N ARG A 856 13.54 22.34 24.48
CA ARG A 856 14.92 22.79 24.30
C ARG A 856 15.90 22.25 25.35
N GLY A 857 15.45 21.32 26.18
CA GLY A 857 16.29 20.69 27.20
C GLY A 857 16.53 21.56 28.44
N ALA A 858 15.70 22.58 28.71
CA ALA A 858 15.75 23.28 29.99
C ALA A 858 15.39 22.34 31.14
N ASN A 859 16.07 22.49 32.27
CA ASN A 859 15.79 21.74 33.48
C ASN A 859 14.74 22.47 34.31
N PHE A 860 13.85 21.70 34.94
CA PHE A 860 12.80 22.22 35.80
C PHE A 860 13.05 21.75 37.23
N VAL A 861 13.18 22.69 38.16
CA VAL A 861 13.48 22.39 39.57
C VAL A 861 12.43 23.04 40.45
N SER A 862 11.68 22.23 41.22
CA SER A 862 10.73 22.76 42.20
C SER A 862 11.47 23.48 43.32
N ARG A 863 11.06 24.72 43.63
CA ARG A 863 11.63 25.55 44.70
C ARG A 863 10.57 25.89 45.77
N PRO A 864 10.11 24.91 46.58
CA PRO A 864 9.05 25.13 47.57
C PRO A 864 9.39 26.16 48.66
N GLU A 865 10.67 26.36 48.95
CA GLU A 865 11.17 27.36 49.90
C GLU A 865 10.88 28.80 49.47
N LEU A 866 10.80 29.08 48.15
CA LEU A 866 10.50 30.41 47.62
C LEU A 866 9.02 30.80 47.76
N ARG A 867 8.20 29.92 48.35
CA ARG A 867 6.81 30.21 48.72
C ARG A 867 6.71 30.96 50.05
N ALA A 868 7.74 30.87 50.90
CA ALA A 868 7.78 31.56 52.17
C ALA A 868 8.28 32.99 51.92
N GLY A 869 7.36 33.97 51.93
CA GLY A 869 7.67 35.37 51.64
C GLY A 869 6.43 36.16 51.25
N THR A 870 6.65 37.38 50.75
CA THR A 870 5.61 38.33 50.32
C THR A 870 5.27 38.20 48.82
N LEU A 871 5.78 37.17 48.15
CA LEU A 871 5.47 36.88 46.73
C LEU A 871 3.96 36.68 46.48
N ALA A 872 3.24 36.03 47.41
CA ALA A 872 1.79 35.90 47.31
C ALA A 872 1.10 37.26 47.25
N ASP A 873 1.45 38.17 48.17
CA ASP A 873 0.90 39.52 48.25
C ASP A 873 1.21 40.35 46.99
N ALA A 874 2.41 40.16 46.41
CA ALA A 874 2.78 40.81 45.17
C ALA A 874 1.92 40.34 43.99
N ILE A 875 1.65 39.03 43.89
CA ILE A 875 0.77 38.49 42.85
C ILE A 875 -0.69 38.83 43.11
N ASP A 876 -1.14 38.88 44.38
CA ASP A 876 -2.50 39.32 44.74
C ASP A 876 -2.77 40.74 44.23
N ARG A 877 -1.83 41.68 44.44
CA ARG A 877 -1.93 43.06 43.91
C ARG A 877 -2.07 43.08 42.39
N LEU A 878 -1.31 42.25 41.68
CA LEU A 878 -1.39 42.16 40.21
C LEU A 878 -2.72 41.53 39.76
N ALA A 879 -3.19 40.50 40.45
CA ALA A 879 -4.46 39.85 40.16
C ALA A 879 -5.65 40.79 40.39
N ASP A 880 -5.62 41.59 41.47
CA ASP A 880 -6.64 42.58 41.79
C ASP A 880 -6.78 43.66 40.70
N ALA A 881 -5.66 44.07 40.10
CA ALA A 881 -5.66 45.02 38.98
C ALA A 881 -6.28 44.45 37.69
N CYS A 882 -6.22 43.13 37.48
CA CYS A 882 -6.85 42.46 36.32
C CYS A 882 -8.34 42.13 36.56
N GLY A 883 -8.75 41.97 37.82
CA GLY A 883 -10.14 41.68 38.21
C GLY A 883 -10.40 40.18 38.40
N ASP A 884 -11.35 39.62 37.64
CA ASP A 884 -11.91 38.27 37.84
C ASP A 884 -10.95 37.14 37.41
N VAL A 885 -9.93 36.92 38.24
CA VAL A 885 -8.85 35.95 38.04
C VAL A 885 -8.59 35.17 39.32
N HIS A 886 -8.63 33.84 39.23
CA HIS A 886 -8.54 32.93 40.38
C HIS A 886 -7.45 31.87 40.25
N TYR A 887 -6.83 31.70 39.09
CA TYR A 887 -5.76 30.73 38.88
C TYR A 887 -4.77 31.21 37.81
N LEU A 888 -3.50 31.42 38.17
CA LEU A 888 -2.49 31.94 37.26
C LEU A 888 -1.28 31.02 37.20
N VAL A 889 -0.72 30.89 36.01
CA VAL A 889 0.61 30.33 35.76
C VAL A 889 1.43 31.42 35.07
N LEU A 890 2.36 32.01 35.81
CA LEU A 890 3.15 33.17 35.39
C LEU A 890 4.59 32.76 35.11
N ASP A 891 5.11 33.15 33.96
CA ASP A 891 6.54 33.05 33.62
C ASP A 891 7.22 34.37 34.02
N ILE A 892 8.01 34.33 35.11
CA ILE A 892 8.61 35.49 35.78
C ILE A 892 10.13 35.48 35.63
N ARG A 893 10.71 36.64 35.35
CA ARG A 893 12.15 36.92 35.47
C ARG A 893 12.42 37.74 36.73
N ALA A 894 13.44 37.35 37.48
CA ALA A 894 13.92 38.07 38.66
C ALA A 894 15.45 38.03 38.74
N ALA A 895 16.06 39.01 39.40
CA ALA A 895 17.52 39.09 39.51
C ALA A 895 18.12 37.89 40.26
N ASN A 896 17.46 37.44 41.33
CA ASN A 896 17.86 36.32 42.19
C ASN A 896 16.64 35.74 42.92
N ASP A 897 16.88 34.71 43.73
CA ASP A 897 15.88 34.01 44.53
C ASP A 897 15.24 34.92 45.58
N GLU A 898 16.03 35.79 46.21
CA GLU A 898 15.57 36.71 47.26
C GLU A 898 14.60 37.75 46.71
N ALA A 899 14.91 38.34 45.54
CA ALA A 899 14.05 39.29 44.87
C ALA A 899 12.69 38.66 44.48
N LEU A 900 12.71 37.40 44.03
CA LEU A 900 11.48 36.65 43.74
C LEU A 900 10.67 36.41 45.02
N ALA A 901 11.29 35.89 46.09
CA ALA A 901 10.59 35.59 47.35
C ALA A 901 9.99 36.85 48.00
N ALA A 902 10.65 37.99 47.86
CA ALA A 902 10.16 39.31 48.30
C ALA A 902 9.08 39.90 47.37
N GLY A 903 8.92 39.39 46.16
CA GLY A 903 8.01 39.93 45.15
C GLY A 903 8.46 41.30 44.59
N THR A 904 9.74 41.61 44.66
CA THR A 904 10.32 42.90 44.25
C THR A 904 11.14 42.76 42.97
N GLY A 905 10.98 43.69 42.02
CA GLY A 905 11.74 43.65 40.76
C GLY A 905 11.40 42.46 39.87
N ILE A 906 10.23 41.85 40.05
CA ILE A 906 9.71 40.78 39.20
C ILE A 906 9.29 41.34 37.84
N ARG A 907 9.62 40.65 36.75
CA ARG A 907 9.21 41.01 35.39
C ARG A 907 8.45 39.85 34.76
N ILE A 908 7.21 40.07 34.33
CA ILE A 908 6.36 39.02 33.77
C ILE A 908 6.58 38.93 32.27
N THR A 909 6.99 37.74 31.83
CA THR A 909 7.32 37.43 30.43
C THR A 909 6.28 36.54 29.74
N GLY A 910 5.39 35.93 30.52
CA GLY A 910 4.28 35.11 30.02
C GLY A 910 3.19 34.96 31.07
N VAL A 911 1.94 34.96 30.61
CA VAL A 911 0.74 34.76 31.42
C VAL A 911 -0.04 33.60 30.81
N LYS A 912 -0.36 32.60 31.63
CA LYS A 912 -1.22 31.48 31.27
C LYS A 912 -2.27 31.31 32.36
N GLY A 913 -3.44 30.82 31.99
CA GLY A 913 -4.57 30.61 32.87
C GLY A 913 -4.89 29.13 33.06
N ALA A 914 -6.19 28.83 33.05
CA ALA A 914 -6.69 27.52 33.45
C ALA A 914 -6.40 26.47 32.35
N GLY A 915 -6.02 25.26 32.77
CA GLY A 915 -5.70 24.15 31.86
C GLY A 915 -4.23 24.04 31.45
N ALA A 916 -3.35 24.95 31.89
CA ALA A 916 -1.90 24.84 31.68
C ALA A 916 -1.29 23.62 32.36
N VAL A 917 -0.54 22.83 31.57
CA VAL A 917 0.30 21.74 32.09
C VAL A 917 1.46 22.37 32.83
N VAL A 918 1.62 21.95 34.08
CA VAL A 918 2.59 22.56 34.99
C VAL A 918 3.96 21.97 34.79
N SER A 919 4.96 22.85 34.70
CA SER A 919 6.34 22.47 34.44
C SER A 919 6.96 21.58 35.51
N SER A 920 6.38 21.55 36.73
CA SER A 920 6.80 20.63 37.80
C SER A 920 6.63 19.14 37.47
N ILE A 921 5.86 18.80 36.42
CA ILE A 921 5.78 17.42 35.92
C ILE A 921 7.10 16.96 35.29
N TYR A 922 7.96 17.90 34.90
CA TYR A 922 9.28 17.65 34.33
C TYR A 922 10.41 17.72 35.37
N ASP A 923 10.08 17.80 36.66
CA ASP A 923 11.08 17.88 37.72
C ASP A 923 11.73 16.52 38.00
N GLY A 924 12.99 16.37 37.58
CA GLY A 924 13.78 15.15 37.75
C GLY A 924 14.03 14.72 39.19
N TYR A 925 13.88 15.63 40.16
CA TYR A 925 14.07 15.33 41.58
C TYR A 925 12.79 14.83 42.26
N VAL A 926 11.64 14.92 41.58
CA VAL A 926 10.34 14.49 42.10
C VAL A 926 10.01 13.09 41.57
N ARG A 927 9.47 12.22 42.42
CA ARG A 927 8.97 10.92 41.96
C ARG A 927 7.75 11.11 41.06
N MET A 928 7.66 10.34 39.98
CA MET A 928 6.58 10.41 38.99
C MET A 928 5.16 10.47 39.60
N GLY A 929 4.86 9.62 40.59
CA GLY A 929 3.54 9.62 41.24
C GLY A 929 3.22 10.94 41.96
N MET A 930 4.22 11.58 42.56
CA MET A 930 4.07 12.88 43.20
C MET A 930 3.89 14.00 42.16
N ALA A 931 4.63 13.93 41.04
CA ALA A 931 4.49 14.85 39.91
C ALA A 931 3.05 14.84 39.35
N TYR A 932 2.49 13.65 39.07
CA TYR A 932 1.10 13.50 38.65
C TYR A 932 0.10 13.96 39.72
N SER A 933 0.32 13.61 41.00
CA SER A 933 -0.55 14.07 42.09
C SER A 933 -0.62 15.59 42.19
N ARG A 934 0.49 16.31 41.93
CA ARG A 934 0.50 17.78 41.87
C ARG A 934 -0.31 18.31 40.69
N ALA A 935 -0.07 17.78 39.49
CA ALA A 935 -0.81 18.17 38.28
C ALA A 935 -2.32 17.90 38.39
N PHE A 936 -2.70 16.74 38.94
CA PHE A 936 -4.11 16.38 39.17
C PHE A 936 -4.79 17.31 40.18
N ARG A 937 -4.11 17.66 41.28
CA ARG A 937 -4.65 18.62 42.26
C ARG A 937 -4.91 19.99 41.65
N GLN A 938 -4.00 20.48 40.80
CA GLN A 938 -4.15 21.76 40.13
C GLN A 938 -5.35 21.76 39.18
N MET A 939 -5.50 20.69 38.40
CA MET A 939 -6.65 20.57 37.51
C MET A 939 -7.97 20.49 38.28
N ASN A 940 -8.03 19.71 39.37
CA ASN A 940 -9.18 19.68 40.26
C ASN A 940 -9.51 21.08 40.81
N TYR A 941 -8.47 21.85 41.15
CA TYR A 941 -8.64 23.20 41.67
C TYR A 941 -9.32 24.11 40.65
N CYS A 942 -8.84 24.13 39.40
CA CYS A 942 -9.45 24.92 38.31
C CYS A 942 -10.92 24.56 38.05
N PHE A 943 -11.24 23.26 37.97
CA PHE A 943 -12.62 22.81 37.81
C PHE A 943 -13.50 23.15 39.01
N SER A 944 -12.97 23.05 40.23
CA SER A 944 -13.70 23.39 41.45
C SER A 944 -14.01 24.89 41.55
N ILE A 945 -13.07 25.78 41.18
CA ILE A 945 -13.33 27.22 41.10
C ILE A 945 -14.41 27.50 40.05
N GLY A 946 -14.28 26.91 38.86
CA GLY A 946 -15.28 27.09 37.81
C GLY A 946 -16.68 26.61 38.22
N ALA A 947 -16.75 25.54 39.02
CA ALA A 947 -18.00 25.05 39.60
C ALA A 947 -18.57 26.02 40.64
N GLU A 948 -17.75 26.52 41.57
CA GLU A 948 -18.15 27.53 42.56
C GLU A 948 -18.71 28.78 41.88
N ILE A 949 -18.01 29.33 40.87
CA ILE A 949 -18.46 30.50 40.12
C ILE A 949 -19.78 30.23 39.37
N ARG A 950 -19.92 29.07 38.75
CA ARG A 950 -21.16 28.66 38.07
C ARG A 950 -22.33 28.56 39.05
N ASP A 951 -22.11 27.92 40.19
CA ASP A 951 -23.16 27.59 41.14
C ASP A 951 -23.59 28.82 41.96
N GLU A 952 -22.66 29.72 42.30
CA GLU A 952 -22.94 30.95 43.05
C GLU A 952 -23.44 32.12 42.17
N HIS A 953 -22.92 32.26 40.94
CA HIS A 953 -23.17 33.44 40.10
C HIS A 953 -23.94 33.11 38.81
N GLY A 954 -24.34 31.85 38.58
CA GLY A 954 -25.03 31.41 37.37
C GLY A 954 -24.20 31.54 36.08
N ALA A 955 -22.88 31.75 36.22
CA ALA A 955 -21.99 32.01 35.10
C ALA A 955 -21.78 30.76 34.22
N LYS A 956 -21.70 30.96 32.90
CA LYS A 956 -21.45 29.90 31.91
C LYS A 956 -20.13 30.14 31.18
N PRO A 957 -19.37 29.10 30.82
CA PRO A 957 -18.15 29.25 30.04
C PRO A 957 -18.43 29.98 28.72
N ALA A 958 -17.64 31.01 28.41
CA ALA A 958 -17.80 31.80 27.18
C ALA A 958 -17.33 31.04 25.93
N ILE A 959 -16.43 30.07 26.10
CA ILE A 959 -15.88 29.26 25.01
C ILE A 959 -16.58 27.90 24.90
N SER A 960 -16.88 27.50 23.67
CA SER A 960 -17.40 26.16 23.34
C SER A 960 -16.28 25.12 23.27
N ALA A 961 -16.60 23.85 23.47
CA ALA A 961 -15.64 22.76 23.31
C ALA A 961 -15.03 22.73 21.89
N PHE A 962 -15.85 23.02 20.86
CA PHE A 962 -15.38 23.08 19.48
C PHE A 962 -14.31 24.16 19.28
N ARG A 963 -14.54 25.37 19.80
CA ARG A 963 -13.56 26.45 19.70
C ARG A 963 -12.27 26.14 20.46
N LEU A 964 -12.36 25.45 21.60
CA LEU A 964 -11.19 24.99 22.35
C LEU A 964 -10.37 23.95 21.54
N PHE A 965 -11.03 23.00 20.87
CA PHE A 965 -10.36 22.06 19.97
C PHE A 965 -9.69 22.75 18.78
N GLU A 966 -10.31 23.79 18.22
CA GLU A 966 -9.73 24.60 17.14
C GLU A 966 -8.43 25.30 17.57
N ILE A 967 -8.42 25.89 18.77
CA ILE A 967 -7.22 26.53 19.35
C ILE A 967 -6.09 25.50 19.50
N TRP A 968 -6.37 24.35 20.12
CA TRP A 968 -5.38 23.28 20.30
C TRP A 968 -4.92 22.64 18.98
N GLY A 969 -5.82 22.49 18.01
CA GLY A 969 -5.51 21.97 16.68
C GLY A 969 -4.59 22.90 15.90
N THR A 970 -4.87 24.20 15.90
CA THR A 970 -4.04 25.23 15.26
C THR A 970 -2.64 25.25 15.86
N ALA A 971 -2.53 25.14 17.18
CA ALA A 971 -1.25 25.09 17.88
C ALA A 971 -0.39 23.88 17.48
N ARG A 972 -0.99 22.68 17.39
CA ARG A 972 -0.28 21.46 16.98
C ARG A 972 0.20 21.52 15.53
N GLY A 973 -0.67 21.94 14.61
CA GLY A 973 -0.31 22.06 13.19
C GLY A 973 0.84 23.05 12.97
N ARG A 974 0.91 24.10 13.79
CA ARG A 974 1.97 25.10 13.75
C ARG A 974 3.27 24.65 14.41
N SER A 975 3.22 23.89 15.52
CA SER A 975 4.43 23.43 16.21
C SER A 975 5.35 22.58 15.32
N ASP A 976 4.79 21.80 14.40
CA ASP A 976 5.55 20.97 13.46
C ASP A 976 6.36 21.80 12.43
N ASN A 977 5.92 23.04 12.16
CA ASN A 977 6.61 23.94 11.24
C ASN A 977 7.81 24.63 11.91
N TYR A 978 7.71 24.98 13.19
CA TYR A 978 8.72 25.72 13.95
C TYR A 978 9.88 24.85 14.47
N VAL A 979 9.70 23.53 14.64
CA VAL A 979 10.76 22.59 15.10
C VAL A 979 11.92 22.45 14.09
N LYS A 980 11.77 23.00 12.88
CA LYS A 980 12.77 22.95 11.79
C LYS A 980 13.83 24.07 11.86
N MET A 981 13.80 24.99 12.81
CA MET A 981 14.79 26.07 12.86
C MET A 981 16.11 25.68 13.52
N PRO A 982 17.25 25.84 12.82
CA PRO A 982 18.54 25.96 13.50
C PRO A 982 18.56 27.32 14.22
N HIS A 983 18.67 27.30 15.55
CA HIS A 983 18.69 28.52 16.37
C HIS A 983 20.08 29.18 16.47
N ASP A 984 21.11 28.51 15.96
CA ASP A 984 22.39 29.13 15.64
C ASP A 984 22.29 29.80 14.28
N VAL A 985 21.65 30.97 14.22
CA VAL A 985 22.20 32.02 13.37
C VAL A 985 22.95 32.97 14.30
N ASP A 986 24.04 32.47 14.86
CA ASP A 986 25.19 33.34 15.10
C ASP A 986 25.68 33.78 13.70
N PRO A 987 26.15 35.04 13.52
CA PRO A 987 26.61 35.56 12.23
C PRO A 987 27.54 34.61 11.47
#